data_AF-A0A7C0WC97-F1
#
_entry.id   AF-A0A7C0WC97-F1
#
_cell.length_a   1.000
_cell.length_b   1.000
_cell.length_c   1.000
_cell.angle_alpha   90.00
_cell.angle_beta   90.00
_cell.angle_gamma   90.00
#
_symmetry.space_group_name_H-M   'P 1'
#
loop_
_entity.id
_entity.type
_entity.pdbx_description
1 polymer ?
#
loop_
_entity_poly.entity_id
_entity_poly.type
_entity_poly.pdbx_seq_one_letter_code
_entity_poly.pdbx_strand_id
1 'polypeptide(L)'
;PGDTIRYEIEIEKFVHQGGTHLFFFNFQGFIGNTHLIKMKNGCAGFFTEEEMKKSGGIILTQKDKSFLEGKITSNWKELVPTFVESYDDNALEALRNGDLAGCFGNLFDGIKIAESLRLPGGRMKLIDRILLIDPRGGRYGTGIIRGETDIHPDDWFLTCHFKDDKVMPGTLMYECCAHTLRIFCQRIGWVVEKAGKCYEPVAGVKSILKCRGPVTPETEHVIYEAEIKEIGYMPEPYLIADAHIFSGGQRIVFFKDISLKITDATRKEIESVWKKREETLAETEPDDKPDDKSDGKILFDREKILAYSIGKPSEAFGKPYEPFDEKRVIARLPGPPYLFMDRITRIEPDAWDLKPGGWIEAEYDIDPEAWYFKANRQPIMPYCVILEIALQPCGWLAAYLGSALQSSNDLKFRNLGGNMVLYSDVFPDSKRLSMRTSMKQVSSAGDMIIEHFETRILREDKIIYKGNTYFGFFTEDALAKQLGIRNISDQIYIPADDEMKRSRIYKLEDIPPFSPDETGDGLEVYTDSASAMPAKALRMIDRIETYIPDGGPFGLGFIRGIKMVDPDEWFFKAHFYQDPVCPGSLGIESFLQLLRFIAIDRWPDLSEKCVFAHLTEKVHKWIYRGQVIPGNKKVEVEASVTGIQDQPVPSIQADGFLKVDGLYIYKMENFGLRLIHTPFADF
;
A
#
# COMPACT_ATOMS: atom_id res chain seq x y z
N PRO A 1 9.66 22.66 37.05
CA PRO A 1 8.32 22.44 37.64
C PRO A 1 8.24 23.08 39.03
N GLY A 2 7.17 23.81 39.34
CA GLY A 2 7.07 24.58 40.59
C GLY A 2 7.57 26.03 40.50
N ASP A 3 8.10 26.45 39.35
CA ASP A 3 8.47 27.84 39.10
C ASP A 3 7.24 28.74 38.91
N THR A 4 7.38 30.01 39.26
CA THR A 4 6.33 31.01 39.05
C THR A 4 6.47 31.64 37.67
N ILE A 5 5.42 31.55 36.85
CA ILE A 5 5.34 32.29 35.60
C ILE A 5 4.69 33.65 35.88
N ARG A 6 5.42 34.72 35.59
CA ARG A 6 4.95 36.10 35.72
C ARG A 6 4.54 36.62 34.35
N TYR A 7 3.35 37.19 34.26
CA TYR A 7 2.80 37.76 33.03
C TYR A 7 2.62 39.26 33.16
N GLU A 8 2.93 39.98 32.10
CA GLU A 8 2.68 41.41 31.94
C GLU A 8 1.79 41.60 30.72
N ILE A 9 0.62 42.22 30.90
CA ILE A 9 -0.30 42.56 29.81
C ILE A 9 -0.39 44.07 29.75
N GLU A 10 -0.11 44.62 28.57
CA GLU A 10 -0.24 46.04 28.27
C GLU A 10 -1.40 46.22 27.29
N ILE A 11 -2.45 46.91 27.70
CA ILE A 11 -3.57 47.27 26.81
C ILE A 11 -3.17 48.54 26.05
N GLU A 12 -3.06 48.45 24.73
CA GLU A 12 -2.65 49.57 23.88
C GLU A 12 -3.82 50.51 23.56
N LYS A 13 -4.99 49.96 23.22
CA LYS A 13 -6.18 50.76 22.85
C LYS A 13 -7.47 49.94 22.86
N PHE A 14 -8.58 50.66 22.93
CA PHE A 14 -9.93 50.16 22.71
C PHE A 14 -10.50 50.73 21.41
N VAL A 15 -11.24 49.91 20.65
CA VAL A 15 -11.91 50.31 19.42
C VAL A 15 -13.35 49.85 19.47
N HIS A 16 -14.27 50.72 19.07
CA HIS A 16 -15.69 50.42 18.92
C HIS A 16 -16.01 50.46 17.43
N GLN A 17 -16.48 49.34 16.88
CA GLN A 17 -16.83 49.21 15.46
C GLN A 17 -18.24 48.64 15.34
N GLY A 18 -19.21 49.48 15.00
CA GLY A 18 -20.62 49.11 15.09
C GLY A 18 -21.01 48.86 16.55
N GLY A 19 -21.61 47.70 16.84
CA GLY A 19 -21.90 47.24 18.20
C GLY A 19 -20.76 46.45 18.88
N THR A 20 -19.69 46.13 18.15
CA THR A 20 -18.60 45.28 18.64
C THR A 20 -17.57 46.09 19.41
N HIS A 21 -17.18 45.60 20.59
CA HIS A 21 -16.11 46.15 21.40
C HIS A 21 -14.83 45.35 21.21
N LEU A 22 -13.75 46.00 20.75
CA LEU A 22 -12.44 45.39 20.56
C LEU A 22 -11.40 46.07 21.46
N PHE A 23 -10.43 45.31 21.93
CA PHE A 23 -9.24 45.84 22.60
C PHE A 23 -7.97 45.19 22.07
N PHE A 24 -6.91 45.99 22.02
CA PHE A 24 -5.61 45.61 21.50
C PHE A 24 -4.59 45.60 22.63
N PHE A 25 -3.73 44.59 22.65
CA PHE A 25 -2.81 44.38 23.75
C PHE A 25 -1.51 43.70 23.33
N ASN A 26 -0.48 43.94 24.12
CA ASN A 26 0.77 43.18 24.11
C ASN A 26 0.88 42.35 25.39
N PHE A 27 1.58 41.24 25.32
CA PHE A 27 1.77 40.35 26.45
C PHE A 27 3.21 39.83 26.50
N GLN A 28 3.78 39.77 27.70
CA GLN A 28 5.08 39.15 27.97
C GLN A 28 4.96 38.20 29.15
N GLY A 29 5.62 37.04 29.05
CA GLY A 29 5.70 36.04 30.11
C GLY A 29 7.15 35.76 30.48
N PHE A 30 7.42 35.58 31.77
CA PHE A 30 8.75 35.35 32.32
C PHE A 30 8.74 34.21 33.34
N ILE A 31 9.85 33.46 33.40
CA ILE A 31 10.19 32.56 34.50
C ILE A 31 11.43 33.15 35.18
N GLY A 32 11.27 33.65 36.40
CA GLY A 32 12.28 34.50 37.04
C GLY A 32 12.61 35.72 36.17
N ASN A 33 13.87 35.81 35.71
CA ASN A 33 14.33 36.87 34.79
C ASN A 33 14.43 36.40 33.33
N THR A 34 14.10 35.12 33.05
CA THR A 34 14.17 34.56 31.70
C THR A 34 12.87 34.81 30.97
N HIS A 35 12.94 35.41 29.79
CA HIS A 35 11.79 35.66 28.95
C HIS A 35 11.27 34.36 28.33
N LEU A 36 10.02 34.00 28.61
CA LEU A 36 9.37 32.76 28.17
C LEU A 36 8.60 32.95 26.85
N ILE A 37 7.70 33.93 26.79
CA ILE A 37 6.79 34.11 25.66
C ILE A 37 6.46 35.59 25.46
N LYS A 38 6.24 36.00 24.22
CA LYS A 38 5.78 37.34 23.87
C LYS A 38 4.70 37.29 22.80
N MET A 39 3.62 38.02 23.04
CA MET A 39 2.60 38.30 22.05
C MET A 39 2.62 39.80 21.74
N LYS A 40 2.52 40.13 20.46
CA LYS A 40 2.37 41.50 19.96
C LYS A 40 1.13 41.60 19.09
N ASN A 41 0.51 42.79 19.07
CA ASN A 41 -0.68 43.06 18.28
C ASN A 41 -1.85 42.11 18.60
N GLY A 42 -1.98 41.70 19.87
CA GLY A 42 -3.14 40.95 20.32
C GLY A 42 -4.40 41.76 20.07
N CYS A 43 -5.46 41.10 19.65
CA CYS A 43 -6.77 41.70 19.43
C CYS A 43 -7.83 40.73 19.93
N ALA A 44 -8.67 41.19 20.85
CA ALA A 44 -9.79 40.44 21.39
C ALA A 44 -11.01 41.34 21.49
N GLY A 45 -12.18 40.74 21.61
CA GLY A 45 -13.43 41.49 21.63
C GLY A 45 -14.58 40.75 22.26
N PHE A 46 -15.64 41.51 22.50
CA PHE A 46 -16.93 41.02 22.96
C PHE A 46 -17.89 41.00 21.78
N PHE A 47 -18.49 39.84 21.54
CA PHE A 47 -19.37 39.59 20.41
C PHE A 47 -20.69 39.03 20.91
N THR A 48 -21.78 39.46 20.28
CA THR A 48 -23.08 38.82 20.44
C THR A 48 -23.14 37.47 19.72
N GLU A 49 -24.08 36.61 20.09
CA GLU A 49 -24.30 35.33 19.40
C GLU A 49 -24.56 35.51 17.89
N GLU A 50 -25.30 36.56 17.51
CA GLU A 50 -25.57 36.86 16.10
C GLU A 50 -24.30 37.25 15.34
N GLU A 51 -23.44 38.07 15.93
CA GLU A 51 -22.16 38.47 15.32
C GLU A 51 -21.24 37.26 15.16
N MET A 52 -21.27 36.32 16.11
CA MET A 52 -20.51 35.06 16.00
C MET A 52 -21.04 34.16 14.88
N LYS A 53 -22.36 33.99 14.78
CA LYS A 53 -22.99 33.22 13.68
C LYS A 53 -22.72 33.83 12.31
N LYS A 54 -22.56 35.16 12.23
CA LYS A 54 -22.28 35.91 10.99
C LYS A 54 -20.78 36.08 10.67
N SER A 55 -19.88 35.53 11.49
CA SER A 55 -18.44 35.73 11.37
C SER A 55 -17.82 35.27 10.04
N GLY A 56 -18.45 34.32 9.34
CA GLY A 56 -17.99 33.78 8.05
C GLY A 56 -16.69 32.98 8.10
N GLY A 57 -16.06 32.85 9.27
CA GLY A 57 -14.84 32.08 9.48
C GLY A 57 -13.60 32.71 8.87
N ILE A 58 -12.55 31.91 8.72
CA ILE A 58 -11.29 32.30 8.08
C ILE A 58 -11.42 32.09 6.56
N ILE A 59 -11.50 33.21 5.85
CA ILE A 59 -11.44 33.25 4.38
C ILE A 59 -9.96 33.28 3.95
N LEU A 60 -9.55 32.28 3.19
CA LEU A 60 -8.21 32.21 2.60
C LEU A 60 -8.13 33.07 1.34
N THR A 61 -7.05 33.82 1.22
CA THR A 61 -6.71 34.53 -0.03
C THR A 61 -6.28 33.52 -1.10
N GLN A 62 -6.23 33.93 -2.38
CA GLN A 62 -5.70 33.05 -3.44
C GLN A 62 -4.25 32.61 -3.15
N LYS A 63 -3.43 33.50 -2.57
CA LYS A 63 -2.07 33.18 -2.14
C LYS A 63 -2.02 32.14 -1.01
N ASP A 64 -3.02 32.11 -0.14
CA ASP A 64 -3.08 31.11 0.93
C ASP A 64 -3.51 29.73 0.40
N LYS A 65 -4.13 29.68 -0.79
CA LYS A 65 -4.56 28.44 -1.45
C LYS A 65 -3.56 27.92 -2.48
N SER A 66 -2.64 28.75 -2.95
CA SER A 66 -1.64 28.36 -3.94
C SER A 66 -0.59 27.44 -3.32
N PHE A 67 -0.13 26.48 -4.12
CA PHE A 67 1.04 25.67 -3.79
C PHE A 67 2.28 26.55 -3.52
N LEU A 68 3.09 26.14 -2.55
CA LEU A 68 4.39 26.71 -2.25
C LEU A 68 5.37 25.57 -2.03
N GLU A 69 6.61 25.68 -2.48
CA GLU A 69 7.60 24.63 -2.22
C GLU A 69 7.95 24.57 -0.72
N GLY A 70 7.72 23.41 -0.10
CA GLY A 70 8.12 23.13 1.28
C GLY A 70 9.64 22.98 1.44
N LYS A 71 10.12 23.11 2.66
CA LYS A 71 11.55 23.12 2.97
C LYS A 71 11.97 21.88 3.75
N ILE A 72 12.80 21.05 3.14
CA ILE A 72 13.43 19.90 3.79
C ILE A 72 14.88 20.26 4.13
N THR A 73 15.26 20.24 5.41
CA THR A 73 16.61 20.60 5.85
C THR A 73 17.49 19.39 6.20
N SER A 74 18.81 19.55 6.07
CA SER A 74 19.83 18.68 6.68
C SER A 74 19.83 17.19 6.24
N ASN A 75 19.88 16.90 4.94
CA ASN A 75 19.96 15.53 4.37
C ASN A 75 18.91 14.58 5.00
N TRP A 76 17.66 15.01 4.98
CA TRP A 76 16.50 14.20 5.37
C TRP A 76 16.53 12.83 4.70
N LYS A 77 16.24 11.78 5.46
CA LYS A 77 16.11 10.40 4.97
C LYS A 77 14.74 9.88 5.40
N GLU A 78 14.05 9.22 4.48
CA GLU A 78 12.87 8.42 4.81
C GLU A 78 13.31 7.21 5.65
N LEU A 79 12.91 7.19 6.92
CA LEU A 79 13.31 6.18 7.90
C LEU A 79 12.43 4.93 7.85
N VAL A 80 11.17 5.13 7.50
CA VAL A 80 10.15 4.10 7.32
C VAL A 80 9.36 4.41 6.05
N PRO A 81 8.87 3.40 5.33
CA PRO A 81 7.90 3.63 4.27
C PRO A 81 6.69 4.41 4.81
N THR A 82 6.29 5.44 4.07
CA THR A 82 5.14 6.27 4.43
C THR A 82 4.12 6.30 3.30
N PHE A 83 2.83 6.24 3.68
CA PHE A 83 1.71 6.17 2.75
C PHE A 83 0.62 7.14 3.16
N VAL A 84 -0.41 7.25 2.33
CA VAL A 84 -1.63 7.94 2.70
C VAL A 84 -2.46 7.01 3.59
N GLU A 85 -2.67 7.39 4.85
CA GLU A 85 -3.24 6.52 5.89
C GLU A 85 -4.27 7.25 6.78
N SER A 86 -4.97 6.49 7.62
CA SER A 86 -5.86 6.99 8.68
C SER A 86 -5.81 6.06 9.89
N TYR A 87 -6.14 6.58 11.08
CA TYR A 87 -6.06 5.84 12.35
C TYR A 87 -7.28 6.14 13.22
N ASP A 88 -7.95 5.10 13.70
CA ASP A 88 -9.15 5.21 14.55
C ASP A 88 -8.80 5.44 16.03
N ASP A 89 -9.81 5.50 16.89
CA ASP A 89 -9.64 5.80 18.32
C ASP A 89 -8.79 4.74 19.02
N ASN A 90 -8.94 3.47 18.64
CA ASN A 90 -8.19 2.37 19.23
C ASN A 90 -6.70 2.48 18.88
N ALA A 91 -6.39 2.86 17.64
CA ALA A 91 -5.03 3.12 17.20
C ALA A 91 -4.40 4.27 18.01
N LEU A 92 -5.12 5.37 18.25
CA LEU A 92 -4.58 6.47 19.08
C LEU A 92 -4.48 6.10 20.56
N GLU A 93 -5.34 5.23 21.09
CA GLU A 93 -5.15 4.65 22.42
C GLU A 93 -3.88 3.80 22.51
N ALA A 94 -3.52 3.07 21.44
CA ALA A 94 -2.24 2.35 21.38
C ALA A 94 -1.05 3.33 21.52
N LEU A 95 -1.08 4.46 20.79
CA LEU A 95 -0.05 5.51 20.92
C LEU A 95 0.04 6.12 22.33
N ARG A 96 -1.08 6.28 23.03
CA ARG A 96 -1.10 6.74 24.43
C ARG A 96 -0.43 5.75 25.37
N ASN A 97 -0.62 4.46 25.11
CA ASN A 97 0.01 3.37 25.85
C ASN A 97 1.48 3.14 25.45
N GLY A 98 1.96 3.82 24.41
CA GLY A 98 3.31 3.65 23.84
C GLY A 98 3.46 2.43 22.95
N ASP A 99 2.34 1.85 22.51
CA ASP A 99 2.28 0.76 21.55
C ASP A 99 2.18 1.35 20.13
N LEU A 100 3.34 1.51 19.50
CA LEU A 100 3.42 2.01 18.13
C LEU A 100 2.92 0.99 17.11
N ALA A 101 3.09 -0.31 17.37
CA ALA A 101 2.67 -1.36 16.46
C ALA A 101 1.15 -1.51 16.42
N GLY A 102 0.48 -1.35 17.56
CA GLY A 102 -0.98 -1.32 17.66
C GLY A 102 -1.61 -0.19 16.85
N CYS A 103 -0.89 0.90 16.57
CA CYS A 103 -1.36 2.00 15.72
C CYS A 103 -0.86 1.88 14.27
N PHE A 104 0.44 1.72 14.07
CA PHE A 104 1.10 1.84 12.77
C PHE A 104 1.44 0.48 12.12
N GLY A 105 1.04 -0.62 12.76
CA GLY A 105 1.23 -1.98 12.25
C GLY A 105 2.65 -2.53 12.43
N ASN A 106 2.89 -3.65 11.75
CA ASN A 106 4.06 -4.52 11.97
C ASN A 106 5.42 -3.85 11.70
N LEU A 107 5.45 -2.75 10.93
CA LEU A 107 6.66 -1.95 10.72
C LEU A 107 7.24 -1.45 12.05
N PHE A 108 6.37 -1.14 13.01
CA PHE A 108 6.73 -0.62 14.33
C PHE A 108 6.79 -1.72 15.41
N ASP A 109 6.65 -2.99 15.04
CA ASP A 109 6.73 -4.10 16.00
C ASP A 109 8.10 -4.16 16.69
N GLY A 110 8.07 -4.32 18.01
CA GLY A 110 9.24 -4.27 18.88
C GLY A 110 9.88 -2.88 19.06
N ILE A 111 9.41 -1.83 18.38
CA ILE A 111 9.90 -0.46 18.57
C ILE A 111 9.29 0.13 19.84
N LYS A 112 10.16 0.67 20.70
CA LYS A 112 9.76 1.35 21.94
C LYS A 112 9.92 2.86 21.82
N ILE A 113 9.06 3.58 22.52
CA ILE A 113 9.10 5.04 22.62
C ILE A 113 9.18 5.47 24.09
N ALA A 114 9.93 6.54 24.34
CA ALA A 114 10.00 7.17 25.66
C ALA A 114 8.61 7.60 26.13
N GLU A 115 8.31 7.41 27.41
CA GLU A 115 7.00 7.74 28.00
C GLU A 115 6.59 9.21 27.76
N SER A 116 7.56 10.12 27.85
CA SER A 116 7.40 11.55 27.62
C SER A 116 7.14 11.93 26.15
N LEU A 117 7.27 10.99 25.22
CA LEU A 117 6.94 11.14 23.80
C LEU A 117 5.66 10.41 23.39
N ARG A 118 4.97 9.73 24.32
CA ARG A 118 3.66 9.13 24.06
C ARG A 118 2.62 10.22 23.80
N LEU A 119 1.53 9.83 23.15
CA LEU A 119 0.38 10.73 23.01
C LEU A 119 -0.23 10.99 24.40
N PRO A 120 -0.60 12.24 24.75
CA PRO A 120 -1.18 12.49 26.07
C PRO A 120 -2.56 11.83 26.27
N GLY A 121 -2.79 11.39 27.50
CA GLY A 121 -4.06 10.83 27.97
C GLY A 121 -4.75 11.70 29.03
N GLY A 122 -5.74 11.13 29.71
CA GLY A 122 -6.52 11.82 30.75
C GLY A 122 -7.19 13.09 30.22
N ARG A 123 -7.14 14.18 30.98
CA ARG A 123 -7.69 15.48 30.54
C ARG A 123 -6.98 16.09 29.31
N MET A 124 -5.80 15.57 28.96
CA MET A 124 -5.07 15.97 27.77
C MET A 124 -5.29 14.98 26.60
N LYS A 125 -6.23 14.04 26.69
CA LYS A 125 -6.74 13.35 25.50
C LYS A 125 -7.56 14.37 24.70
N LEU A 126 -6.93 14.94 23.68
CA LEU A 126 -7.49 16.07 22.90
C LEU A 126 -7.74 15.77 21.42
N ILE A 127 -7.33 14.60 20.92
CA ILE A 127 -7.56 14.12 19.55
C ILE A 127 -8.04 12.67 19.65
N ASP A 128 -9.12 12.32 18.99
CA ASP A 128 -9.68 10.96 19.05
C ASP A 128 -9.15 10.09 17.92
N ARG A 129 -9.11 10.64 16.70
CA ARG A 129 -8.72 9.92 15.48
C ARG A 129 -7.91 10.76 14.51
N ILE A 130 -7.19 10.10 13.59
CA ILE A 130 -6.56 10.72 12.42
C ILE A 130 -7.34 10.32 11.17
N LEU A 131 -7.95 11.29 10.51
CA LEU A 131 -8.72 11.11 9.28
C LEU A 131 -7.84 10.95 8.04
N LEU A 132 -6.67 11.58 8.07
CA LEU A 132 -5.72 11.59 6.96
C LEU A 132 -4.32 11.85 7.50
N ILE A 133 -3.35 11.06 7.08
CA ILE A 133 -1.96 11.46 6.97
C ILE A 133 -1.56 11.27 5.50
N ASP A 134 -0.98 12.31 4.89
CA ASP A 134 -0.33 12.20 3.59
C ASP A 134 1.06 12.85 3.72
N PRO A 135 2.14 12.05 3.77
CA PRO A 135 3.51 12.53 3.97
C PRO A 135 4.05 13.45 2.87
N ARG A 136 3.40 13.47 1.70
CA ARG A 136 3.80 14.28 0.54
C ARG A 136 2.72 15.27 0.11
N GLY A 137 1.60 15.32 0.83
CA GLY A 137 0.46 16.17 0.55
C GLY A 137 0.57 17.57 1.15
N GLY A 138 -0.57 18.27 1.12
CA GLY A 138 -0.72 19.65 1.58
C GLY A 138 -0.14 20.67 0.59
N ARG A 139 -0.44 21.94 0.82
CA ARG A 139 0.00 23.07 -0.04
C ARG A 139 1.51 23.19 -0.19
N TYR A 140 2.28 22.50 0.65
CA TYR A 140 3.73 22.56 0.70
C TYR A 140 4.44 21.36 0.04
N GLY A 141 3.71 20.28 -0.26
CA GLY A 141 4.29 19.03 -0.77
C GLY A 141 5.20 18.31 0.23
N THR A 142 5.26 18.76 1.48
CA THR A 142 6.10 18.20 2.55
C THR A 142 5.31 17.54 3.68
N GLY A 143 4.01 17.33 3.46
CA GLY A 143 3.13 16.54 4.31
C GLY A 143 1.90 17.31 4.78
N ILE A 144 0.83 16.56 5.02
CA ILE A 144 -0.40 17.01 5.66
C ILE A 144 -0.89 15.94 6.63
N ILE A 145 -1.47 16.37 7.75
CA ILE A 145 -2.16 15.50 8.69
C ILE A 145 -3.45 16.14 9.19
N ARG A 146 -4.53 15.37 9.30
CA ARG A 146 -5.85 15.81 9.73
C ARG A 146 -6.33 14.94 10.89
N GLY A 147 -6.35 15.52 12.09
CA GLY A 147 -6.94 14.92 13.28
C GLY A 147 -8.38 15.36 13.49
N GLU A 148 -9.14 14.59 14.25
CA GLU A 148 -10.52 14.91 14.64
C GLU A 148 -10.74 14.61 16.13
N THR A 149 -11.59 15.42 16.74
CA THR A 149 -12.01 15.29 18.15
C THR A 149 -13.52 15.41 18.22
N ASP A 150 -14.13 14.51 18.97
CA ASP A 150 -15.54 14.61 19.35
C ASP A 150 -15.68 15.58 20.52
N ILE A 151 -16.65 16.48 20.43
CA ILE A 151 -16.92 17.48 21.46
C ILE A 151 -18.17 17.07 22.22
N HIS A 152 -18.06 17.05 23.54
CA HIS A 152 -19.15 16.75 24.44
C HIS A 152 -19.47 17.96 25.33
N PRO A 153 -20.75 18.31 25.57
CA PRO A 153 -21.13 19.45 26.39
C PRO A 153 -20.54 19.50 27.81
N ASP A 154 -20.15 18.34 28.34
CA ASP A 154 -19.58 18.12 29.67
C ASP A 154 -18.05 17.99 29.66
N ASP A 155 -17.39 18.19 28.51
CA ASP A 155 -15.94 18.25 28.42
C ASP A 155 -15.38 19.27 29.40
N TRP A 156 -14.34 18.85 30.13
CA TRP A 156 -13.83 19.60 31.28
C TRP A 156 -13.50 21.05 30.91
N PHE A 157 -12.97 21.28 29.71
CA PHE A 157 -12.62 22.62 29.23
C PHE A 157 -13.84 23.49 28.95
N LEU A 158 -14.96 22.94 28.49
CA LEU A 158 -16.22 23.67 28.32
C LEU A 158 -16.89 23.99 29.66
N THR A 159 -16.71 23.13 30.66
CA THR A 159 -17.33 23.35 31.98
C THR A 159 -16.63 24.42 32.82
N CYS A 160 -15.36 24.74 32.51
CA CYS A 160 -14.57 25.73 33.27
C CYS A 160 -14.15 26.97 32.48
N HIS A 161 -14.32 26.99 31.15
CA HIS A 161 -13.90 28.09 30.30
C HIS A 161 -15.02 28.47 29.33
N PHE A 162 -15.83 29.49 29.61
CA PHE A 162 -16.03 30.20 30.88
C PHE A 162 -17.32 29.76 31.55
N LYS A 163 -17.50 30.12 32.82
CA LYS A 163 -18.67 29.72 33.62
C LYS A 163 -20.00 30.00 32.92
N ASP A 164 -20.14 31.20 32.35
CA ASP A 164 -21.38 31.69 31.72
C ASP A 164 -21.24 31.87 30.20
N ASP A 165 -20.10 31.45 29.61
CA ASP A 165 -19.79 31.54 28.17
C ASP A 165 -18.88 30.36 27.80
N LYS A 166 -19.47 29.17 27.68
CA LYS A 166 -18.73 27.91 27.51
C LYS A 166 -18.13 27.83 26.11
N VAL A 167 -16.80 27.84 26.03
CA VAL A 167 -16.06 27.85 24.77
C VAL A 167 -14.71 27.18 24.92
N MET A 168 -14.33 26.33 23.98
CA MET A 168 -13.01 25.70 24.00
C MET A 168 -11.91 26.77 23.96
N PRO A 169 -10.93 26.72 24.89
CA PRO A 169 -9.79 27.62 24.86
C PRO A 169 -9.00 27.49 23.54
N GLY A 170 -8.68 28.62 22.90
CA GLY A 170 -7.82 28.61 21.70
C GLY A 170 -6.42 28.04 21.94
N THR A 171 -5.94 28.06 23.19
CA THR A 171 -4.71 27.39 23.61
C THR A 171 -4.82 25.88 23.57
N LEU A 172 -5.98 25.29 23.89
CA LEU A 172 -6.19 23.84 23.73
C LEU A 172 -6.30 23.47 22.25
N MET A 173 -6.92 24.32 21.43
CA MET A 173 -6.94 24.09 19.97
C MET A 173 -5.52 24.08 19.37
N TYR A 174 -4.59 24.91 19.88
CA TYR A 174 -3.17 24.82 19.51
C TYR A 174 -2.56 23.48 19.94
N GLU A 175 -2.86 23.03 21.16
CA GLU A 175 -2.35 21.75 21.68
C GLU A 175 -2.91 20.56 20.89
N CYS A 176 -4.16 20.62 20.42
CA CYS A 176 -4.72 19.65 19.48
C CYS A 176 -3.89 19.57 18.20
N CYS A 177 -3.56 20.72 17.57
CA CYS A 177 -2.67 20.75 16.41
C CYS A 177 -1.28 20.17 16.75
N ALA A 178 -0.74 20.46 17.93
CA ALA A 178 0.52 19.89 18.39
C ALA A 178 0.44 18.36 18.55
N HIS A 179 -0.66 17.83 19.11
CA HIS A 179 -0.89 16.38 19.22
C HIS A 179 -0.97 15.71 17.86
N THR A 180 -1.69 16.32 16.91
CA THR A 180 -1.72 15.86 15.52
C THR A 180 -0.30 15.80 14.94
N LEU A 181 0.51 16.84 15.13
CA LEU A 181 1.91 16.86 14.67
C LEU A 181 2.80 15.83 15.39
N ARG A 182 2.55 15.50 16.67
CA ARG A 182 3.26 14.42 17.37
C ARG A 182 3.02 13.07 16.69
N ILE A 183 1.79 12.80 16.27
CA ILE A 183 1.42 11.56 15.56
C ILE A 183 2.14 11.51 14.21
N PHE A 184 2.17 12.62 13.46
CA PHE A 184 2.95 12.72 12.22
C PHE A 184 4.42 12.39 12.45
N CYS A 185 5.06 13.01 13.46
CA CYS A 185 6.46 12.73 13.84
C CYS A 185 6.67 11.24 14.13
N GLN A 186 5.83 10.63 14.97
CA GLN A 186 5.98 9.21 15.30
C GLN A 186 5.82 8.33 14.05
N ARG A 187 4.84 8.63 13.20
CA ARG A 187 4.55 7.84 11.99
C ARG A 187 5.66 7.91 10.93
N ILE A 188 6.31 9.05 10.75
CA ILE A 188 7.48 9.16 9.85
C ILE A 188 8.77 8.55 10.43
N GLY A 189 8.67 7.95 11.62
CA GLY A 189 9.76 7.23 12.27
C GLY A 189 10.58 8.09 13.23
N TRP A 190 10.14 9.28 13.64
CA TRP A 190 10.81 10.05 14.69
C TRP A 190 10.46 9.53 16.08
N VAL A 191 11.07 8.38 16.39
CA VAL A 191 10.89 7.64 17.63
C VAL A 191 12.22 7.56 18.35
N VAL A 192 12.19 7.75 19.67
CA VAL A 192 13.36 7.63 20.55
C VAL A 192 12.93 6.91 21.83
N GLU A 193 13.65 5.85 22.20
CA GLU A 193 13.37 5.06 23.41
C GLU A 193 13.94 5.73 24.68
N LYS A 194 15.05 6.47 24.53
CA LYS A 194 15.78 7.07 25.65
C LYS A 194 14.91 8.10 26.39
N ALA A 195 14.84 7.97 27.71
CA ALA A 195 14.12 8.92 28.57
C ALA A 195 14.73 10.33 28.55
N GLY A 196 13.95 11.31 28.98
CA GLY A 196 14.37 12.72 29.09
C GLY A 196 14.18 13.54 27.82
N LYS A 197 13.54 12.99 26.79
CA LYS A 197 13.16 13.71 25.56
C LYS A 197 11.71 14.17 25.66
N CYS A 198 11.38 15.35 25.15
CA CYS A 198 10.01 15.84 25.15
C CYS A 198 9.71 16.61 23.86
N TYR A 199 8.42 16.77 23.57
CA TYR A 199 7.98 17.66 22.51
C TYR A 199 7.89 19.10 23.03
N GLU A 200 8.48 20.04 22.30
CA GLU A 200 8.39 21.47 22.59
C GLU A 200 8.25 22.30 21.31
N PRO A 201 7.69 23.52 21.37
CA PRO A 201 7.80 24.46 20.26
C PRO A 201 9.26 24.87 19.99
N VAL A 202 9.56 25.26 18.75
CA VAL A 202 10.89 25.75 18.40
C VAL A 202 11.04 27.20 18.88
N ALA A 203 11.94 27.42 19.84
CA ALA A 203 12.20 28.74 20.39
C ALA A 203 12.61 29.74 19.30
N GLY A 204 12.00 30.93 19.31
CA GLY A 204 12.27 32.00 18.35
C GLY A 204 11.44 31.94 17.06
N VAL A 205 10.76 30.83 16.76
CA VAL A 205 9.78 30.77 15.67
C VAL A 205 8.56 31.58 16.06
N LYS A 206 8.22 32.58 15.24
CA LYS A 206 7.03 33.42 15.45
C LYS A 206 5.81 32.70 14.87
N SER A 207 4.78 32.51 15.68
CA SER A 207 3.48 31.99 15.22
C SER A 207 2.43 33.09 15.18
N ILE A 208 1.46 32.98 14.27
CA ILE A 208 0.32 33.90 14.14
C ILE A 208 -0.98 33.13 14.36
N LEU A 209 -1.80 33.58 15.31
CA LEU A 209 -3.12 33.04 15.57
C LEU A 209 -4.21 33.97 15.03
N LYS A 210 -5.19 33.41 14.32
CA LYS A 210 -6.44 34.08 13.94
C LYS A 210 -7.63 33.21 14.33
N CYS A 211 -8.49 33.72 15.21
CA CYS A 211 -9.75 33.08 15.58
C CYS A 211 -10.92 33.85 14.97
N ARG A 212 -11.84 33.14 14.33
CA ARG A 212 -13.06 33.69 13.72
C ARG A 212 -14.30 32.84 14.01
N GLY A 213 -14.21 31.83 14.86
CA GLY A 213 -15.37 31.08 15.33
C GLY A 213 -15.07 30.34 16.63
N PRO A 214 -16.09 30.08 17.46
CA PRO A 214 -15.96 29.32 18.69
C PRO A 214 -16.13 27.81 18.46
N VAL A 215 -15.68 27.02 19.43
CA VAL A 215 -16.13 25.64 19.66
C VAL A 215 -16.93 25.66 20.96
N THR A 216 -18.20 25.28 20.88
CA THR A 216 -19.19 25.42 21.95
C THR A 216 -19.78 24.06 22.33
N PRO A 217 -20.61 23.96 23.39
CA PRO A 217 -21.30 22.71 23.72
C PRO A 217 -22.17 22.12 22.60
N GLU A 218 -22.57 22.92 21.61
CA GLU A 218 -23.33 22.47 20.44
C GLU A 218 -22.45 21.98 19.29
N THR A 219 -21.12 22.12 19.39
CA THR A 219 -20.19 21.55 18.41
C THR A 219 -20.14 20.04 18.61
N GLU A 220 -20.27 19.28 17.53
CA GLU A 220 -20.18 17.80 17.58
C GLU A 220 -18.75 17.32 17.31
N HIS A 221 -18.10 17.89 16.29
CA HIS A 221 -16.76 17.49 15.86
C HIS A 221 -15.89 18.71 15.52
N VAL A 222 -14.60 18.61 15.81
CA VAL A 222 -13.59 19.60 15.42
C VAL A 222 -12.46 18.90 14.66
N ILE A 223 -12.13 19.45 13.49
CA ILE A 223 -11.06 18.95 12.63
C ILE A 223 -9.83 19.83 12.78
N TYR A 224 -8.66 19.21 12.97
CA TYR A 224 -7.36 19.86 13.09
C TYR A 224 -6.46 19.41 11.94
N GLU A 225 -6.35 20.25 10.93
CA GLU A 225 -5.51 20.02 9.76
C GLU A 225 -4.20 20.79 9.90
N ALA A 226 -3.06 20.11 9.73
CA ALA A 226 -1.75 20.73 9.74
C ALA A 226 -1.00 20.38 8.45
N GLU A 227 -0.58 21.40 7.72
CA GLU A 227 0.22 21.30 6.49
C GLU A 227 1.68 21.64 6.81
N ILE A 228 2.56 20.66 6.68
CA ILE A 228 3.97 20.76 7.05
C ILE A 228 4.66 21.64 6.03
N LYS A 229 5.23 22.76 6.46
CA LYS A 229 5.96 23.75 5.66
C LYS A 229 7.45 23.49 5.63
N GLU A 230 8.02 23.12 6.78
CA GLU A 230 9.44 22.88 6.94
C GLU A 230 9.66 21.69 7.87
N ILE A 231 10.62 20.83 7.53
CA ILE A 231 10.96 19.66 8.33
C ILE A 231 12.45 19.33 8.23
N GLY A 232 13.07 18.94 9.35
CA GLY A 232 14.46 18.50 9.37
C GLY A 232 15.10 18.53 10.76
N TYR A 233 16.41 18.80 10.82
CA TYR A 233 17.21 18.71 12.06
C TYR A 233 18.10 19.95 12.23
N MET A 234 17.99 20.73 13.33
CA MET A 234 18.96 21.79 13.69
C MET A 234 18.92 22.28 15.17
N PRO A 235 19.78 21.77 16.08
CA PRO A 235 20.44 20.45 16.05
C PRO A 235 19.44 19.31 16.32
N GLU A 236 18.28 19.64 16.87
CA GLU A 236 17.19 18.73 17.23
C GLU A 236 16.24 18.51 16.04
N PRO A 237 15.56 17.36 15.94
CA PRO A 237 14.50 17.15 14.96
C PRO A 237 13.36 18.14 15.18
N TYR A 238 12.93 18.82 14.11
CA TYR A 238 11.86 19.81 14.18
C TYR A 238 11.00 19.82 12.90
N LEU A 239 9.77 20.31 13.06
CA LEU A 239 8.90 20.68 11.97
C LEU A 239 8.23 22.03 12.24
N ILE A 240 7.80 22.69 11.16
CA ILE A 240 6.99 23.89 11.16
C ILE A 240 5.83 23.65 10.20
N ALA A 241 4.61 23.93 10.63
CA ALA A 241 3.39 23.75 9.85
C ALA A 241 2.50 24.99 9.89
N ASP A 242 1.60 25.10 8.93
CA ASP A 242 0.41 25.95 9.03
C ASP A 242 -0.78 25.05 9.39
N ALA A 243 -1.62 25.48 10.31
CA ALA A 243 -2.74 24.69 10.84
C ALA A 243 -4.09 25.38 10.66
N HIS A 244 -5.05 24.63 10.16
CA HIS A 244 -6.44 25.00 9.96
C HIS A 244 -7.35 24.19 10.86
N ILE A 245 -8.27 24.86 11.54
CA ILE A 245 -9.23 24.21 12.43
C ILE A 245 -10.64 24.46 11.91
N PHE A 246 -11.43 23.40 11.84
CA PHE A 246 -12.78 23.42 11.29
C PHE A 246 -13.80 22.93 12.31
N SER A 247 -14.96 23.60 12.34
CA SER A 247 -16.16 23.17 13.07
C SER A 247 -17.35 23.37 12.14
N GLY A 248 -18.24 22.36 12.05
CA GLY A 248 -19.40 22.41 11.14
C GLY A 248 -19.03 22.64 9.67
N GLY A 249 -17.87 22.16 9.23
CA GLY A 249 -17.34 22.38 7.87
C GLY A 249 -16.76 23.79 7.61
N GLN A 250 -16.84 24.70 8.57
CA GLN A 250 -16.33 26.05 8.45
C GLN A 250 -14.95 26.18 9.11
N ARG A 251 -14.00 26.85 8.44
CA ARG A 251 -12.68 27.14 9.01
C ARG A 251 -12.82 28.23 10.08
N ILE A 252 -12.65 27.87 11.34
CA ILE A 252 -12.85 28.77 12.48
C ILE A 252 -11.56 29.36 13.04
N VAL A 253 -10.43 28.65 12.92
CA VAL A 253 -9.13 29.10 13.42
C VAL A 253 -8.03 28.80 12.41
N PHE A 254 -7.03 29.68 12.38
CA PHE A 254 -5.80 29.49 11.62
C PHE A 254 -4.58 29.80 12.49
N PHE A 255 -3.65 28.86 12.53
CA PHE A 255 -2.31 29.04 13.07
C PHE A 255 -1.31 29.06 11.92
N LYS A 256 -0.57 30.16 11.80
CA LYS A 256 0.61 30.21 10.94
C LYS A 256 1.84 29.83 11.72
N ASP A 257 2.72 29.04 11.12
CA ASP A 257 4.04 28.71 11.67
C ASP A 257 3.96 28.07 13.08
N ILE A 258 3.02 27.12 13.29
CA ILE A 258 3.09 26.22 14.46
C ILE A 258 4.35 25.38 14.33
N SER A 259 5.08 25.19 15.43
CA SER A 259 6.35 24.47 15.40
C SER A 259 6.40 23.42 16.48
N LEU A 260 7.11 22.34 16.19
CA LEU A 260 7.30 21.22 17.11
C LEU A 260 8.71 20.69 16.91
N LYS A 261 9.42 20.44 18.01
CA LYS A 261 10.71 19.74 18.04
C LYS A 261 10.70 18.64 19.09
N ILE A 262 11.63 17.71 18.97
CA ILE A 262 11.93 16.74 20.03
C ILE A 262 13.20 17.18 20.74
N THR A 263 13.03 17.80 21.92
CA THR A 263 14.13 18.37 22.69
C THR A 263 15.10 17.30 23.14
N ASP A 264 16.38 17.65 23.09
CA ASP A 264 17.57 16.83 23.34
C ASP A 264 17.72 15.61 22.42
N ALA A 265 16.81 15.35 21.50
CA ALA A 265 16.94 14.24 20.56
C ALA A 265 17.90 14.60 19.42
N THR A 266 18.64 13.59 18.96
CA THR A 266 19.55 13.74 17.81
C THR A 266 19.10 12.87 16.65
N ARG A 267 19.46 13.28 15.43
CA ARG A 267 19.31 12.46 14.23
C ARG A 267 19.86 11.03 14.42
N LYS A 268 21.05 10.91 15.01
CA LYS A 268 21.70 9.61 15.25
C LYS A 268 20.90 8.71 16.19
N GLU A 269 20.32 9.27 17.25
CA GLU A 269 19.47 8.50 18.17
C GLU A 269 18.24 7.96 17.43
N ILE A 270 17.57 8.77 16.60
CA ILE A 270 16.42 8.33 15.80
C ILE A 270 16.83 7.26 14.78
N GLU A 271 17.87 7.50 13.99
CA GLU A 271 18.35 6.54 12.98
C GLU A 271 18.79 5.21 13.61
N SER A 272 19.32 5.23 14.84
CA SER A 272 19.75 4.01 15.54
C SER A 272 18.60 3.07 15.92
N VAL A 273 17.39 3.61 16.16
CA VAL A 273 16.20 2.80 16.43
C VAL A 273 15.87 1.94 15.22
N TRP A 274 15.86 2.54 14.02
CA TRP A 274 15.54 1.86 12.77
C TRP A 274 16.65 0.91 12.33
N LYS A 275 17.91 1.31 12.51
CA LYS A 275 19.05 0.42 12.25
C LYS A 275 18.98 -0.85 13.11
N LYS A 276 18.71 -0.72 14.41
CA LYS A 276 18.56 -1.87 15.31
C LYS A 276 17.38 -2.75 14.91
N ARG A 277 16.30 -2.17 14.40
CA ARG A 277 15.13 -2.92 13.90
C ARG A 277 15.47 -3.72 12.66
N GLU A 278 16.17 -3.12 11.70
CA GLU A 278 16.70 -3.81 10.52
C GLU A 278 17.61 -4.98 10.93
N GLU A 279 18.52 -4.75 11.88
CA GLU A 279 19.40 -5.79 12.45
C GLU A 279 18.61 -6.90 13.16
N THR A 280 17.61 -6.55 13.98
CA THR A 280 16.78 -7.55 14.69
C THR A 280 15.95 -8.39 13.73
N LEU A 281 15.39 -7.77 12.68
CA LEU A 281 14.70 -8.50 11.61
C LEU A 281 15.65 -9.46 10.90
N ALA A 282 16.90 -9.05 10.68
CA ALA A 282 17.94 -9.90 10.10
C ALA A 282 18.39 -11.03 11.05
N GLU A 283 18.39 -10.84 12.37
CA GLU A 283 18.79 -11.84 13.39
C GLU A 283 17.71 -12.89 13.71
N THR A 284 16.42 -12.56 13.55
CA THR A 284 15.31 -13.53 13.72
C THR A 284 15.05 -14.40 12.49
N GLU A 285 15.64 -14.08 11.34
CA GLU A 285 15.74 -15.01 10.22
C GLU A 285 16.93 -15.96 10.48
N PRO A 286 16.84 -17.27 10.13
CA PRO A 286 18.01 -18.15 10.19
C PRO A 286 19.15 -17.47 9.42
N ASP A 287 20.37 -17.49 9.98
CA ASP A 287 21.57 -16.77 9.54
C ASP A 287 21.73 -16.78 8.00
N ASP A 288 21.12 -15.79 7.36
CA ASP A 288 21.01 -15.62 5.91
C ASP A 288 21.38 -14.17 5.58
N LYS A 289 22.46 -13.69 6.23
CA LYS A 289 23.16 -12.50 5.76
C LYS A 289 23.36 -12.68 4.25
N PRO A 290 22.97 -11.71 3.42
CA PRO A 290 23.58 -11.61 2.11
C PRO A 290 25.08 -11.53 2.39
N ASP A 291 25.84 -12.51 1.92
CA ASP A 291 27.22 -12.20 1.59
C ASP A 291 27.11 -11.00 0.64
N ASP A 292 27.70 -9.86 1.02
CA ASP A 292 27.80 -8.61 0.26
C ASP A 292 28.73 -8.80 -0.97
N LYS A 293 28.53 -9.95 -1.60
CA LYS A 293 29.30 -10.61 -2.62
C LYS A 293 28.36 -11.57 -3.33
N SER A 294 27.41 -11.02 -4.09
CA SER A 294 27.33 -11.58 -5.44
C SER A 294 28.70 -11.26 -6.04
N ASP A 295 29.59 -12.24 -6.15
CA ASP A 295 30.93 -12.04 -6.75
C ASP A 295 30.81 -11.67 -8.26
N GLY A 296 29.67 -11.17 -8.73
CA GLY A 296 29.28 -11.09 -10.13
C GLY A 296 29.16 -12.47 -10.79
N LYS A 297 29.20 -13.55 -10.02
CA LYS A 297 29.27 -14.91 -10.55
C LYS A 297 27.88 -15.40 -10.97
N ILE A 298 27.64 -15.38 -12.28
CA ILE A 298 26.48 -16.01 -12.89
C ILE A 298 26.69 -17.53 -12.90
N LEU A 299 25.81 -18.29 -12.24
CA LEU A 299 25.85 -19.76 -12.22
C LEU A 299 25.09 -20.36 -13.40
N PHE A 300 23.93 -19.78 -13.71
CA PHE A 300 23.14 -20.08 -14.89
C PHE A 300 22.71 -18.78 -15.51
N ASP A 301 23.09 -18.56 -16.76
CA ASP A 301 22.72 -17.37 -17.53
C ASP A 301 21.36 -17.57 -18.23
N ARG A 302 20.96 -16.54 -18.99
CA ARG A 302 19.71 -16.54 -19.74
C ARG A 302 19.66 -17.65 -20.79
N GLU A 303 20.80 -18.05 -21.37
CA GLU A 303 20.85 -19.15 -22.33
C GLU A 303 20.49 -20.48 -21.66
N LYS A 304 21.03 -20.74 -20.45
CA LYS A 304 20.66 -21.92 -19.65
C LYS A 304 19.20 -21.91 -19.24
N ILE A 305 18.66 -20.74 -18.89
CA ILE A 305 17.24 -20.59 -18.56
C ILE A 305 16.38 -20.91 -19.79
N LEU A 306 16.70 -20.35 -20.95
CA LEU A 306 15.99 -20.63 -22.21
C LEU A 306 16.10 -22.09 -22.63
N ALA A 307 17.25 -22.74 -22.40
CA ALA A 307 17.43 -24.16 -22.68
C ALA A 307 16.46 -25.02 -21.86
N TYR A 308 16.24 -24.68 -20.58
CA TYR A 308 15.22 -25.34 -19.79
C TYR A 308 13.79 -24.95 -20.22
N SER A 309 13.51 -23.68 -20.56
CA SER A 309 12.17 -23.24 -20.96
C SER A 309 11.69 -23.84 -22.29
N ILE A 310 12.48 -23.70 -23.35
CA ILE A 310 12.08 -24.00 -24.74
C ILE A 310 13.10 -24.84 -25.53
N GLY A 311 14.26 -25.14 -24.94
CA GLY A 311 15.34 -25.89 -25.58
C GLY A 311 15.55 -27.29 -24.99
N LYS A 312 16.82 -27.70 -24.91
CA LYS A 312 17.24 -28.99 -24.33
C LYS A 312 17.52 -28.86 -22.83
N PRO A 313 16.79 -29.56 -21.94
CA PRO A 313 17.04 -29.53 -20.50
C PRO A 313 18.46 -29.96 -20.13
N SER A 314 19.08 -30.84 -20.91
CA SER A 314 20.47 -31.27 -20.68
C SER A 314 21.49 -30.15 -20.87
N GLU A 315 21.19 -29.14 -21.68
CA GLU A 315 22.05 -27.96 -21.82
C GLU A 315 22.01 -27.10 -20.56
N ALA A 316 20.90 -27.13 -19.82
CA ALA A 316 20.77 -26.48 -18.51
C ALA A 316 21.38 -27.35 -17.39
N PHE A 317 20.91 -28.58 -17.21
CA PHE A 317 21.17 -29.39 -16.02
C PHE A 317 22.13 -30.57 -16.26
N GLY A 318 22.66 -30.74 -17.48
CA GLY A 318 23.62 -31.78 -17.81
C GLY A 318 23.03 -33.16 -18.06
N LYS A 319 23.92 -34.17 -18.05
CA LYS A 319 23.66 -35.54 -18.50
C LYS A 319 22.39 -36.21 -17.93
N PRO A 320 22.02 -36.06 -16.64
CA PRO A 320 20.81 -36.69 -16.12
C PRO A 320 19.52 -36.28 -16.86
N TYR A 321 19.54 -35.14 -17.53
CA TYR A 321 18.39 -34.59 -18.25
C TYR A 321 18.34 -34.93 -19.74
N GLU A 322 19.35 -35.60 -20.30
CA GLU A 322 19.38 -36.07 -21.71
C GLU A 322 18.11 -36.87 -22.13
N PRO A 323 17.49 -37.71 -21.27
CA PRO A 323 16.26 -38.39 -21.65
C PRO A 323 15.12 -37.44 -22.06
N PHE A 324 15.09 -36.21 -21.52
CA PHE A 324 14.07 -35.21 -21.79
C PHE A 324 14.35 -34.34 -23.03
N ASP A 325 15.49 -34.53 -23.69
CA ASP A 325 15.80 -33.80 -24.93
C ASP A 325 15.01 -34.35 -26.12
N GLU A 326 14.74 -35.66 -26.14
CA GLU A 326 14.13 -36.33 -27.30
C GLU A 326 13.11 -37.42 -26.94
N LYS A 327 13.28 -38.11 -25.79
CA LYS A 327 12.54 -39.36 -25.51
C LYS A 327 11.37 -39.19 -24.53
N ARG A 328 11.45 -38.18 -23.67
CA ARG A 328 10.50 -37.92 -22.58
C ARG A 328 10.13 -36.45 -22.54
N VAL A 329 8.95 -36.15 -22.02
CA VAL A 329 8.49 -34.79 -21.77
C VAL A 329 8.65 -34.45 -20.29
N ILE A 330 9.15 -33.25 -20.01
CA ILE A 330 9.27 -32.70 -18.66
C ILE A 330 8.48 -31.41 -18.57
N ALA A 331 7.98 -31.08 -17.39
CA ALA A 331 7.56 -29.72 -17.08
C ALA A 331 8.69 -28.72 -17.35
N ARG A 332 8.34 -27.58 -17.92
CA ARG A 332 9.27 -26.53 -18.37
C ARG A 332 9.03 -25.27 -17.57
N LEU A 333 9.91 -24.28 -17.66
CA LEU A 333 9.52 -22.90 -17.36
C LEU A 333 8.75 -22.29 -18.52
N PRO A 334 8.00 -21.19 -18.30
CA PRO A 334 7.51 -20.38 -19.40
C PRO A 334 8.66 -19.89 -20.29
N GLY A 335 8.39 -19.78 -21.59
CA GLY A 335 9.27 -19.14 -22.58
C GLY A 335 8.89 -17.68 -22.83
N PRO A 336 9.71 -16.92 -23.58
CA PRO A 336 9.34 -15.59 -24.04
C PRO A 336 8.00 -15.60 -24.78
N PRO A 337 7.16 -14.56 -24.61
CA PRO A 337 7.40 -13.31 -23.89
C PRO A 337 7.08 -13.36 -22.38
N TYR A 338 6.84 -14.56 -21.82
CA TYR A 338 6.43 -14.78 -20.42
C TYR A 338 7.54 -15.33 -19.52
N LEU A 339 8.80 -15.23 -19.96
CA LEU A 339 9.97 -15.62 -19.18
C LEU A 339 10.47 -14.42 -18.38
N PHE A 340 10.40 -14.50 -17.06
CA PHE A 340 10.77 -13.41 -16.14
C PHE A 340 11.92 -13.79 -15.21
N MET A 341 12.93 -14.46 -15.78
CA MET A 341 14.14 -14.86 -15.08
C MET A 341 15.33 -14.75 -16.05
N ASP A 342 16.34 -13.97 -15.68
CA ASP A 342 17.52 -13.72 -16.51
C ASP A 342 18.72 -14.56 -16.13
N ARG A 343 18.86 -14.88 -14.84
CA ARG A 343 20.01 -15.63 -14.32
C ARG A 343 19.78 -16.16 -12.92
N ILE A 344 20.59 -17.16 -12.56
CA ILE A 344 20.77 -17.66 -11.20
C ILE A 344 22.16 -17.25 -10.73
N THR A 345 22.23 -16.57 -9.59
CA THR A 345 23.46 -16.03 -8.99
C THR A 345 23.93 -16.85 -7.80
N ARG A 346 23.00 -17.54 -7.12
CA ARG A 346 23.32 -18.41 -5.98
C ARG A 346 22.47 -19.66 -6.00
N ILE A 347 23.09 -20.79 -5.65
CA ILE A 347 22.44 -22.06 -5.37
C ILE A 347 23.17 -22.68 -4.19
N GLU A 348 22.42 -22.99 -3.14
CA GLU A 348 22.95 -23.70 -1.97
C GLU A 348 22.71 -25.21 -1.99
N PRO A 349 21.55 -25.71 -2.47
CA PRO A 349 21.33 -27.15 -2.53
C PRO A 349 22.26 -27.84 -3.53
N ASP A 350 22.51 -29.13 -3.30
CA ASP A 350 23.19 -29.98 -4.27
C ASP A 350 22.25 -30.36 -5.42
N ALA A 351 22.79 -30.41 -6.64
CA ALA A 351 22.02 -30.83 -7.81
C ALA A 351 21.48 -32.26 -7.63
N TRP A 352 20.23 -32.47 -8.03
CA TRP A 352 19.54 -33.77 -8.02
C TRP A 352 19.33 -34.41 -6.63
N ASP A 353 19.54 -33.66 -5.55
CA ASP A 353 19.26 -34.11 -4.18
C ASP A 353 17.93 -33.53 -3.68
N LEU A 354 16.83 -34.23 -3.96
CA LEU A 354 15.49 -33.79 -3.61
C LEU A 354 15.24 -33.87 -2.09
N LYS A 355 15.58 -32.79 -1.39
CA LYS A 355 15.32 -32.62 0.04
C LYS A 355 14.96 -31.16 0.37
N PRO A 356 14.22 -30.92 1.48
CA PRO A 356 13.98 -29.57 1.95
C PRO A 356 15.26 -28.84 2.36
N GLY A 357 15.26 -27.52 2.21
CA GLY A 357 16.32 -26.62 2.67
C GLY A 357 17.11 -25.96 1.55
N GLY A 358 17.97 -25.03 1.95
CA GLY A 358 18.76 -24.17 1.07
C GLY A 358 17.93 -23.17 0.26
N TRP A 359 18.62 -22.27 -0.42
CA TRP A 359 18.03 -21.26 -1.29
C TRP A 359 18.65 -21.26 -2.68
N ILE A 360 17.85 -20.80 -3.64
CA ILE A 360 18.38 -20.22 -4.87
C ILE A 360 18.11 -18.72 -4.88
N GLU A 361 19.01 -17.98 -5.52
CA GLU A 361 18.81 -16.58 -5.86
C GLU A 361 18.82 -16.43 -7.38
N ALA A 362 17.73 -15.90 -7.90
CA ALA A 362 17.54 -15.58 -9.30
C ALA A 362 17.41 -14.06 -9.47
N GLU A 363 17.73 -13.54 -10.65
CA GLU A 363 17.55 -12.12 -10.97
C GLU A 363 16.69 -11.95 -12.23
N TYR A 364 15.94 -10.85 -12.29
CA TYR A 364 15.20 -10.38 -13.45
C TYR A 364 15.47 -8.89 -13.67
N ASP A 365 15.94 -8.54 -14.85
CA ASP A 365 16.11 -7.16 -15.31
C ASP A 365 14.80 -6.69 -15.98
N ILE A 366 14.20 -5.65 -15.40
CA ILE A 366 13.01 -5.00 -15.92
C ILE A 366 13.42 -4.12 -17.09
N ASP A 367 12.87 -4.42 -18.27
CA ASP A 367 12.86 -3.50 -19.40
C ASP A 367 11.72 -2.48 -19.19
N PRO A 368 12.00 -1.16 -19.09
CA PRO A 368 10.97 -0.14 -18.97
C PRO A 368 9.96 -0.16 -20.13
N GLU A 369 10.38 -0.66 -21.30
CA GLU A 369 9.57 -0.76 -22.52
C GLU A 369 8.90 -2.13 -22.68
N ALA A 370 8.98 -2.99 -21.67
CA ALA A 370 8.39 -4.32 -21.70
C ALA A 370 6.90 -4.28 -22.08
N TRP A 371 6.50 -5.22 -22.92
CA TRP A 371 5.16 -5.30 -23.51
C TRP A 371 4.03 -5.20 -22.47
N TYR A 372 4.25 -5.75 -21.28
CA TYR A 372 3.22 -5.83 -20.24
C TYR A 372 2.90 -4.48 -19.60
N PHE A 373 3.80 -3.49 -19.61
CA PHE A 373 3.46 -2.14 -19.14
C PHE A 373 2.51 -1.46 -20.13
N LYS A 374 2.84 -1.53 -21.43
CA LYS A 374 2.00 -1.02 -22.52
C LYS A 374 0.64 -1.72 -22.54
N ALA A 375 0.64 -3.05 -22.46
CA ALA A 375 -0.59 -3.84 -22.47
C ALA A 375 -1.45 -3.64 -21.20
N ASN A 376 -0.84 -3.39 -20.03
CA ASN A 376 -1.57 -3.05 -18.81
C ASN A 376 -2.20 -1.65 -18.87
N ARG A 377 -1.66 -0.76 -19.73
CA ARG A 377 -2.04 0.65 -19.84
C ARG A 377 -1.96 1.39 -18.51
N GLN A 378 -0.97 1.02 -17.68
CA GLN A 378 -0.69 1.60 -16.37
C GLN A 378 0.84 1.57 -16.14
N PRO A 379 1.43 2.56 -15.44
CA PRO A 379 2.86 2.58 -15.08
C PRO A 379 3.20 1.61 -13.94
N ILE A 380 2.43 0.55 -13.76
CA ILE A 380 2.60 -0.45 -12.71
C ILE A 380 2.64 -1.82 -13.36
N MET A 381 3.58 -2.65 -12.93
CA MET A 381 3.71 -4.03 -13.39
C MET A 381 2.42 -4.78 -13.07
N PRO A 382 1.77 -5.43 -14.06
CA PRO A 382 0.55 -6.18 -13.82
C PRO A 382 0.82 -7.34 -12.87
N TYR A 383 -0.19 -7.68 -12.08
CA TYR A 383 -0.04 -8.59 -10.96
C TYR A 383 0.39 -9.98 -11.41
N CYS A 384 -0.14 -10.47 -12.54
CA CYS A 384 0.31 -11.74 -13.12
C CYS A 384 1.82 -11.82 -13.35
N VAL A 385 2.47 -10.73 -13.76
CA VAL A 385 3.92 -10.69 -13.99
C VAL A 385 4.67 -10.74 -12.66
N ILE A 386 4.23 -9.97 -11.66
CA ILE A 386 4.79 -10.03 -10.30
C ILE A 386 4.68 -11.45 -9.73
N LEU A 387 3.53 -12.10 -9.91
CA LEU A 387 3.32 -13.46 -9.44
C LEU A 387 4.24 -14.44 -10.16
N GLU A 388 4.38 -14.36 -11.49
CA GLU A 388 5.30 -15.22 -12.24
C GLU A 388 6.77 -15.04 -11.85
N ILE A 389 7.22 -13.81 -11.61
CA ILE A 389 8.56 -13.53 -11.09
C ILE A 389 8.81 -14.30 -9.78
N ALA A 390 7.80 -14.42 -8.92
CA ALA A 390 7.90 -15.23 -7.69
C ALA A 390 7.84 -16.75 -7.93
N LEU A 391 7.08 -17.20 -8.93
CA LEU A 391 6.75 -18.61 -9.15
C LEU A 391 7.75 -19.35 -10.05
N GLN A 392 8.34 -18.71 -11.06
CA GLN A 392 9.29 -19.36 -11.97
C GLN A 392 10.56 -19.89 -11.26
N PRO A 393 11.15 -19.19 -10.27
CA PRO A 393 12.23 -19.75 -9.47
C PRO A 393 11.84 -21.04 -8.73
N CYS A 394 10.57 -21.23 -8.37
CA CYS A 394 10.11 -22.49 -7.77
C CYS A 394 10.22 -23.66 -8.76
N GLY A 395 9.81 -23.44 -10.02
CA GLY A 395 9.94 -24.44 -11.08
C GLY A 395 11.40 -24.71 -11.47
N TRP A 396 12.26 -23.69 -11.42
CA TRP A 396 13.71 -23.87 -11.58
C TRP A 396 14.30 -24.72 -10.45
N LEU A 397 13.98 -24.40 -9.19
CA LEU A 397 14.49 -25.13 -8.04
C LEU A 397 14.04 -26.60 -8.05
N ALA A 398 12.77 -26.86 -8.35
CA ALA A 398 12.26 -28.23 -8.48
C ALA A 398 13.02 -29.02 -9.56
N ALA A 399 13.30 -28.41 -10.70
CA ALA A 399 14.12 -29.03 -11.73
C ALA A 399 15.56 -29.23 -11.27
N TYR A 400 16.19 -28.23 -10.65
CA TYR A 400 17.56 -28.35 -10.18
C TYR A 400 17.74 -29.50 -9.15
N LEU A 401 16.77 -29.68 -8.26
CA LEU A 401 16.73 -30.76 -7.28
C LEU A 401 16.36 -32.13 -7.88
N GLY A 402 16.03 -32.20 -9.17
CA GLY A 402 15.76 -33.47 -9.83
C GLY A 402 14.36 -34.04 -9.57
N SER A 403 13.36 -33.22 -9.28
CA SER A 403 12.00 -33.71 -8.96
C SER A 403 11.40 -34.60 -10.06
N ALA A 404 11.58 -34.22 -11.32
CA ALA A 404 11.13 -35.03 -12.46
C ALA A 404 11.94 -36.32 -12.66
N LEU A 405 13.17 -36.39 -12.14
CA LEU A 405 14.01 -37.59 -12.22
C LEU A 405 13.54 -38.70 -11.26
N GLN A 406 12.69 -38.37 -10.28
CA GLN A 406 12.14 -39.33 -9.33
C GLN A 406 11.10 -40.27 -9.94
N SER A 407 10.66 -40.01 -11.17
CA SER A 407 9.63 -40.80 -11.85
C SER A 407 10.05 -41.26 -13.24
N SER A 408 9.66 -42.50 -13.58
CA SER A 408 9.74 -43.02 -14.94
C SER A 408 8.64 -42.49 -15.86
N ASN A 409 7.57 -41.93 -15.29
CA ASN A 409 6.45 -41.35 -16.03
C ASN A 409 6.69 -39.87 -16.30
N ASP A 410 6.19 -39.37 -17.43
CA ASP A 410 6.25 -37.94 -17.73
C ASP A 410 5.30 -37.17 -16.81
N LEU A 411 5.85 -36.14 -16.15
CA LEU A 411 5.17 -35.39 -15.11
C LEU A 411 4.92 -33.95 -15.55
N LYS A 412 3.75 -33.45 -15.20
CA LYS A 412 3.29 -32.08 -15.38
C LYS A 412 3.39 -31.33 -14.06
N PHE A 413 3.86 -30.09 -14.08
CA PHE A 413 4.03 -29.26 -12.89
C PHE A 413 2.90 -28.23 -12.81
N ARG A 414 2.19 -28.17 -11.67
CA ARG A 414 1.07 -27.25 -11.47
C ARG A 414 1.16 -26.57 -10.13
N ASN A 415 0.96 -25.26 -10.12
CA ASN A 415 0.71 -24.55 -8.86
C ASN A 415 -0.63 -25.02 -8.30
N LEU A 416 -0.71 -25.19 -6.98
CA LEU A 416 -1.92 -25.64 -6.31
C LEU A 416 -2.52 -24.57 -5.39
N GLY A 417 -1.75 -23.52 -5.11
CA GLY A 417 -2.17 -22.37 -4.33
C GLY A 417 -1.00 -21.65 -3.67
N GLY A 418 -1.32 -20.60 -2.95
CA GLY A 418 -0.36 -19.83 -2.20
C GLY A 418 -1.02 -18.72 -1.39
N ASN A 419 -0.22 -18.10 -0.54
CA ASN A 419 -0.54 -16.89 0.20
C ASN A 419 0.68 -15.99 0.19
N MET A 420 0.51 -14.73 -0.19
CA MET A 420 1.62 -13.79 -0.30
C MET A 420 1.17 -12.39 0.11
N VAL A 421 2.14 -11.53 0.41
CA VAL A 421 1.95 -10.12 0.73
C VAL A 421 2.81 -9.29 -0.21
N LEU A 422 2.17 -8.37 -0.92
CA LEU A 422 2.84 -7.35 -1.74
C LEU A 422 3.03 -6.08 -0.90
N TYR A 423 4.28 -5.65 -0.72
CA TYR A 423 4.63 -4.48 0.09
C TYR A 423 4.80 -3.21 -0.74
N SER A 424 5.11 -3.34 -2.03
CA SER A 424 5.29 -2.19 -2.93
C SER A 424 4.94 -2.56 -4.36
N ASP A 425 4.33 -1.60 -5.06
CA ASP A 425 4.19 -1.66 -6.52
C ASP A 425 5.56 -1.61 -7.22
N VAL A 426 5.61 -2.18 -8.44
CA VAL A 426 6.80 -2.22 -9.29
C VAL A 426 6.56 -1.35 -10.53
N PHE A 427 7.48 -0.43 -10.77
CA PHE A 427 7.41 0.57 -11.84
C PHE A 427 8.43 0.26 -12.95
N PRO A 428 8.28 0.81 -14.16
CA PRO A 428 9.22 0.61 -15.28
C PRO A 428 10.68 0.89 -14.93
N ASP A 429 10.94 1.88 -14.08
CA ASP A 429 12.27 2.31 -13.65
C ASP A 429 12.84 1.49 -12.47
N SER A 430 12.15 0.44 -12.03
CA SER A 430 12.58 -0.38 -10.88
C SER A 430 13.83 -1.22 -11.13
N LYS A 431 14.42 -1.14 -12.32
CA LYS A 431 15.67 -1.78 -12.75
C LYS A 431 15.68 -3.30 -12.55
N ARG A 432 16.20 -3.79 -11.43
CA ARG A 432 16.45 -5.23 -11.21
C ARG A 432 15.70 -5.71 -9.98
N LEU A 433 15.12 -6.89 -10.11
CA LEU A 433 14.54 -7.66 -9.02
C LEU A 433 15.40 -8.89 -8.75
N SER A 434 15.55 -9.23 -7.47
CA SER A 434 16.18 -10.47 -7.02
C SER A 434 15.13 -11.34 -6.37
N MET A 435 15.06 -12.62 -6.73
CA MET A 435 14.09 -13.58 -6.22
C MET A 435 14.81 -14.66 -5.43
N ARG A 436 14.48 -14.79 -4.15
CA ARG A 436 14.98 -15.88 -3.31
C ARG A 436 13.88 -16.90 -3.09
N THR A 437 14.17 -18.16 -3.43
CA THR A 437 13.22 -19.26 -3.30
C THR A 437 13.85 -20.47 -2.61
N SER A 438 13.12 -21.08 -1.68
CA SER A 438 13.52 -22.28 -0.93
C SER A 438 12.39 -23.29 -0.91
N MET A 439 12.73 -24.57 -1.11
CA MET A 439 11.82 -25.67 -0.90
C MET A 439 11.80 -26.04 0.59
N LYS A 440 10.68 -25.80 1.27
CA LYS A 440 10.52 -26.03 2.72
C LYS A 440 10.03 -27.44 3.04
N GLN A 441 9.34 -28.07 2.10
CA GLN A 441 8.82 -29.41 2.27
C GLN A 441 8.65 -30.07 0.91
N VAL A 442 8.92 -31.38 0.87
CA VAL A 442 8.58 -32.25 -0.25
C VAL A 442 7.89 -33.49 0.31
N SER A 443 6.88 -33.98 -0.40
CA SER A 443 6.17 -35.21 -0.06
C SER A 443 5.79 -35.96 -1.33
N SER A 444 5.75 -37.29 -1.25
CA SER A 444 5.40 -38.14 -2.37
C SER A 444 4.32 -39.14 -1.96
N ALA A 445 3.31 -39.31 -2.82
CA ALA A 445 2.24 -40.28 -2.63
C ALA A 445 1.88 -40.91 -3.98
N GLY A 446 2.30 -42.16 -4.19
CA GLY A 446 2.23 -42.78 -5.52
C GLY A 446 3.09 -42.00 -6.53
N ASP A 447 2.53 -41.71 -7.70
CA ASP A 447 3.21 -40.92 -8.76
C ASP A 447 3.10 -39.39 -8.55
N MET A 448 2.50 -38.94 -7.45
CA MET A 448 2.33 -37.52 -7.14
C MET A 448 3.43 -37.04 -6.21
N ILE A 449 4.05 -35.91 -6.54
CA ILE A 449 5.01 -35.20 -5.68
C ILE A 449 4.43 -33.82 -5.37
N ILE A 450 4.41 -33.43 -4.10
CA ILE A 450 3.98 -32.10 -3.65
C ILE A 450 5.14 -31.39 -2.99
N GLU A 451 5.42 -30.18 -3.43
CA GLU A 451 6.53 -29.35 -3.00
C GLU A 451 6.01 -28.01 -2.48
N HIS A 452 6.42 -27.64 -1.27
CA HIS A 452 6.10 -26.37 -0.66
C HIS A 452 7.32 -25.45 -0.72
N PHE A 453 7.09 -24.22 -1.15
CA PHE A 453 8.10 -23.21 -1.33
C PHE A 453 7.79 -21.98 -0.48
N GLU A 454 8.86 -21.37 0.02
CA GLU A 454 8.86 -19.97 0.46
C GLU A 454 9.58 -19.16 -0.61
N THR A 455 9.02 -18.01 -0.98
CA THR A 455 9.61 -17.12 -1.98
C THR A 455 9.52 -15.66 -1.52
N ARG A 456 10.54 -14.88 -1.87
CA ARG A 456 10.56 -13.44 -1.71
C ARG A 456 11.17 -12.76 -2.94
N ILE A 457 10.59 -11.65 -3.34
CA ILE A 457 11.15 -10.73 -4.33
C ILE A 457 11.71 -9.53 -3.58
N LEU A 458 12.96 -9.21 -3.87
CA LEU A 458 13.68 -8.05 -3.38
C LEU A 458 13.93 -7.07 -4.52
N ARG A 459 13.85 -5.78 -4.21
CA ARG A 459 14.40 -4.70 -5.02
C ARG A 459 15.48 -4.04 -4.18
N GLU A 460 16.73 -4.12 -4.63
CA GLU A 460 17.90 -3.87 -3.77
C GLU A 460 17.78 -4.76 -2.52
N ASP A 461 17.81 -4.18 -1.32
CA ASP A 461 17.68 -4.91 -0.05
C ASP A 461 16.26 -4.91 0.51
N LYS A 462 15.28 -4.35 -0.22
CA LYS A 462 13.89 -4.22 0.26
C LYS A 462 13.02 -5.33 -0.29
N ILE A 463 12.33 -6.04 0.60
CA ILE A 463 11.30 -7.02 0.23
C ILE A 463 10.11 -6.28 -0.38
N ILE A 464 9.74 -6.63 -1.60
CA ILE A 464 8.55 -6.10 -2.26
C ILE A 464 7.41 -7.13 -2.33
N TYR A 465 7.72 -8.42 -2.29
CA TYR A 465 6.72 -9.50 -2.30
C TYR A 465 7.24 -10.69 -1.51
N LYS A 466 6.45 -11.28 -0.61
CA LYS A 466 6.87 -12.45 0.19
C LYS A 466 5.70 -13.36 0.51
N GLY A 467 5.96 -14.66 0.56
CA GLY A 467 5.01 -15.63 1.11
C GLY A 467 5.32 -17.06 0.73
N ASN A 468 4.28 -17.88 0.75
CA ASN A 468 4.37 -19.32 0.56
C ASN A 468 3.50 -19.79 -0.59
N THR A 469 3.98 -20.80 -1.31
CA THR A 469 3.23 -21.45 -2.39
C THR A 469 3.56 -22.92 -2.43
N TYR A 470 2.74 -23.71 -3.11
CA TYR A 470 3.01 -25.13 -3.27
C TYR A 470 2.57 -25.62 -4.64
N PHE A 471 3.34 -26.56 -5.16
CA PHE A 471 3.17 -27.13 -6.48
C PHE A 471 3.08 -28.64 -6.38
N GLY A 472 2.44 -29.23 -7.39
CA GLY A 472 2.39 -30.67 -7.55
C GLY A 472 2.93 -31.11 -8.91
N PHE A 473 3.62 -32.23 -8.90
CA PHE A 473 3.89 -33.04 -10.09
C PHE A 473 2.82 -34.11 -10.24
N PHE A 474 2.28 -34.22 -11.44
CA PHE A 474 1.18 -35.12 -11.76
C PHE A 474 1.41 -35.81 -13.10
N THR A 475 0.98 -37.06 -13.21
CA THR A 475 0.83 -37.71 -14.52
C THR A 475 -0.33 -37.08 -15.31
N GLU A 476 -0.33 -37.26 -16.62
CA GLU A 476 -1.42 -36.79 -17.49
C GLU A 476 -2.79 -37.34 -17.05
N ASP A 477 -2.86 -38.64 -16.74
CA ASP A 477 -4.07 -39.31 -16.26
C ASP A 477 -4.60 -38.73 -14.93
N ALA A 478 -3.69 -38.31 -14.04
CA ALA A 478 -4.07 -37.70 -12.78
C ALA A 478 -4.67 -36.29 -13.00
N LEU A 479 -4.11 -35.52 -13.93
CA LEU A 479 -4.61 -34.18 -14.28
C LEU A 479 -5.90 -34.20 -15.09
N ALA A 480 -6.13 -35.23 -15.90
CA ALA A 480 -7.36 -35.37 -16.68
C ALA A 480 -8.61 -35.46 -15.78
N LYS A 481 -8.46 -35.94 -14.54
CA LYS A 481 -9.54 -36.09 -13.56
C LYS A 481 -9.72 -34.80 -12.73
N GLN A 482 -10.12 -33.71 -13.38
CA GLN A 482 -10.38 -32.44 -12.69
C GLN A 482 -11.67 -32.49 -11.87
N LEU A 483 -11.55 -32.58 -10.54
CA LEU A 483 -12.70 -32.54 -9.63
C LEU A 483 -13.17 -31.12 -9.31
N GLY A 484 -12.34 -30.11 -9.59
CA GLY A 484 -12.61 -28.73 -9.21
C GLY A 484 -12.59 -28.49 -7.69
N ILE A 485 -13.11 -27.34 -7.28
CA ILE A 485 -13.24 -26.95 -5.87
C ILE A 485 -14.43 -27.71 -5.25
N ARG A 486 -14.17 -28.38 -4.11
CA ARG A 486 -15.19 -29.11 -3.35
C ARG A 486 -16.07 -28.17 -2.53
N ASN A 487 -17.30 -28.60 -2.23
CA ASN A 487 -18.28 -27.87 -1.41
C ASN A 487 -18.49 -26.43 -1.92
N ILE A 488 -18.57 -26.28 -3.24
CA ILE A 488 -18.66 -24.98 -3.89
C ILE A 488 -20.02 -24.31 -3.64
N SER A 489 -21.09 -25.12 -3.48
CA SER A 489 -22.46 -24.65 -3.22
C SER A 489 -22.56 -23.77 -1.97
N ASP A 490 -21.72 -24.05 -0.97
CA ASP A 490 -21.75 -23.36 0.33
C ASP A 490 -20.87 -22.11 0.33
N GLN A 491 -20.16 -21.84 -0.76
CA GLN A 491 -19.15 -20.78 -0.87
C GLN A 491 -19.47 -19.72 -1.92
N ILE A 492 -20.27 -20.05 -2.93
CA ILE A 492 -20.57 -19.14 -4.04
C ILE A 492 -21.75 -18.24 -3.73
N TYR A 493 -21.69 -17.02 -4.26
CA TYR A 493 -22.82 -16.12 -4.31
C TYR A 493 -23.62 -16.37 -5.60
N ILE A 494 -24.92 -16.54 -5.47
CA ILE A 494 -25.85 -16.62 -6.60
C ILE A 494 -26.80 -15.43 -6.47
N PRO A 495 -26.72 -14.43 -7.38
CA PRO A 495 -27.64 -13.29 -7.33
C PRO A 495 -29.10 -13.75 -7.46
N ALA A 496 -29.98 -13.15 -6.67
CA ALA A 496 -31.41 -13.40 -6.74
C ALA A 496 -32.03 -12.83 -8.04
N ASP A 497 -33.21 -13.33 -8.43
CA ASP A 497 -33.91 -12.93 -9.65
C ASP A 497 -34.18 -11.41 -9.72
N ASP A 498 -34.40 -10.75 -8.58
CA ASP A 498 -34.61 -9.31 -8.51
C ASP A 498 -33.31 -8.52 -8.65
N GLU A 499 -32.18 -9.04 -8.16
CA GLU A 499 -30.85 -8.47 -8.39
C GLU A 499 -30.44 -8.59 -9.85
N MET A 500 -30.71 -9.76 -10.46
CA MET A 500 -30.41 -10.00 -11.88
C MET A 500 -31.14 -9.02 -12.81
N LYS A 501 -32.31 -8.49 -12.42
CA LYS A 501 -33.01 -7.42 -13.17
C LYS A 501 -32.25 -6.09 -13.17
N ARG A 502 -31.38 -5.85 -12.18
CA ARG A 502 -30.54 -4.65 -12.06
C ARG A 502 -29.15 -4.84 -12.67
N SER A 503 -28.83 -6.06 -13.11
CA SER A 503 -27.54 -6.38 -13.71
C SER A 503 -27.29 -5.59 -14.99
N ARG A 504 -26.07 -5.11 -15.12
CA ARG A 504 -25.56 -4.43 -16.31
C ARG A 504 -24.64 -5.36 -17.10
N ILE A 505 -24.64 -5.23 -18.42
CA ILE A 505 -23.84 -6.03 -19.35
C ILE A 505 -22.96 -5.09 -20.17
N TYR A 506 -21.68 -5.41 -20.31
CA TYR A 506 -20.72 -4.59 -21.04
C TYR A 506 -19.82 -5.46 -21.90
N LYS A 507 -19.69 -5.12 -23.19
CA LYS A 507 -18.69 -5.72 -24.07
C LYS A 507 -17.44 -4.85 -24.03
N LEU A 508 -16.28 -5.46 -23.79
CA LEU A 508 -15.01 -4.73 -23.81
C LEU A 508 -14.47 -4.69 -25.24
N GLU A 509 -14.01 -3.52 -25.67
CA GLU A 509 -13.45 -3.32 -27.01
C GLU A 509 -12.01 -3.85 -27.07
N ASP A 510 -11.65 -4.62 -28.10
CA ASP A 510 -10.26 -5.05 -28.30
C ASP A 510 -9.42 -3.84 -28.74
N ILE A 511 -8.47 -3.44 -27.90
CA ILE A 511 -7.58 -2.29 -28.11
C ILE A 511 -6.14 -2.82 -28.15
N PRO A 512 -5.27 -2.27 -29.03
CA PRO A 512 -3.88 -2.68 -29.11
C PRO A 512 -3.07 -2.35 -27.84
N PRO A 513 -1.94 -3.04 -27.59
CA PRO A 513 -1.43 -4.16 -28.40
C PRO A 513 -2.33 -5.40 -28.30
N PHE A 514 -2.49 -6.11 -29.42
CA PHE A 514 -3.22 -7.36 -29.57
C PHE A 514 -2.37 -8.58 -29.21
N SER A 515 -1.04 -8.45 -29.30
CA SER A 515 -0.09 -9.46 -28.87
C SER A 515 1.13 -8.82 -28.19
N PRO A 516 1.88 -9.56 -27.35
CA PRO A 516 3.10 -9.05 -26.73
C PRO A 516 4.18 -8.58 -27.71
N ASP A 517 4.22 -9.13 -28.93
CA ASP A 517 5.25 -8.85 -29.93
C ASP A 517 4.89 -7.66 -30.84
N GLU A 518 3.72 -7.04 -30.64
CA GLU A 518 3.26 -5.94 -31.49
C GLU A 518 4.04 -4.64 -31.21
N THR A 519 4.61 -4.06 -32.27
CA THR A 519 5.39 -2.81 -32.25
C THR A 519 4.89 -1.85 -33.33
N GLY A 520 4.83 -0.54 -33.06
CA GLY A 520 4.41 0.46 -34.04
C GLY A 520 4.07 1.83 -33.44
N ASP A 521 4.01 2.85 -34.31
CA ASP A 521 3.58 4.21 -33.96
C ASP A 521 2.11 4.21 -33.49
N GLY A 522 1.80 4.89 -32.38
CA GLY A 522 0.46 4.92 -31.77
C GLY A 522 0.19 3.88 -30.68
N LEU A 523 1.17 3.02 -30.36
CA LEU A 523 1.19 2.17 -29.15
C LEU A 523 1.74 2.95 -27.94
N GLU A 524 1.51 4.26 -27.88
CA GLU A 524 2.15 5.15 -26.90
C GLU A 524 1.94 4.63 -25.47
N VAL A 525 3.06 4.59 -24.75
CA VAL A 525 3.09 4.31 -23.32
C VAL A 525 2.33 5.45 -22.67
N TYR A 526 1.21 5.14 -22.04
CA TYR A 526 0.30 6.09 -21.38
C TYR A 526 -0.60 6.86 -22.35
N THR A 527 -1.77 6.28 -22.67
CA THR A 527 -2.88 7.11 -23.15
C THR A 527 -3.29 8.07 -22.03
N ASP A 528 -3.54 9.34 -22.34
CA ASP A 528 -4.05 10.39 -21.42
C ASP A 528 -5.32 10.01 -20.63
N SER A 529 -5.94 8.89 -20.96
CA SER A 529 -7.03 8.27 -20.19
C SER A 529 -6.43 7.20 -19.27
N ALA A 530 -6.26 7.56 -18.00
CA ALA A 530 -5.91 6.60 -16.95
C ALA A 530 -7.06 5.59 -16.66
N SER A 531 -8.26 5.81 -17.25
CA SER A 531 -9.50 5.05 -17.06
C SER A 531 -9.60 3.77 -17.90
N ALA A 532 -8.47 3.17 -18.26
CA ALA A 532 -8.40 2.10 -19.23
C ALA A 532 -8.37 0.68 -18.66
N MET A 533 -9.24 -0.18 -19.17
CA MET A 533 -9.04 -1.64 -19.11
C MET A 533 -7.78 -2.04 -19.90
N PRO A 534 -7.10 -3.15 -19.51
CA PRO A 534 -5.95 -3.65 -20.26
C PRO A 534 -6.24 -3.88 -21.75
N ALA A 535 -5.19 -3.74 -22.57
CA ALA A 535 -5.18 -4.06 -23.98
C ALA A 535 -5.36 -5.56 -24.23
N LYS A 536 -5.71 -5.94 -25.46
CA LYS A 536 -6.05 -7.33 -25.80
C LYS A 536 -4.90 -8.31 -25.51
N ALA A 537 -3.64 -7.89 -25.63
CA ALA A 537 -2.48 -8.73 -25.30
C ALA A 537 -2.46 -9.22 -23.85
N LEU A 538 -3.00 -8.46 -22.89
CA LEU A 538 -3.01 -8.81 -21.45
C LEU A 538 -4.42 -9.07 -20.90
N ARG A 539 -5.47 -8.63 -21.61
CA ARG A 539 -6.83 -8.70 -21.10
C ARG A 539 -7.35 -10.13 -21.02
N MET A 540 -7.81 -10.51 -19.82
CA MET A 540 -8.29 -11.85 -19.48
C MET A 540 -9.81 -11.91 -19.32
N ILE A 541 -10.54 -10.86 -19.73
CA ILE A 541 -12.01 -10.78 -19.77
C ILE A 541 -12.42 -10.11 -21.09
N ASP A 542 -13.31 -10.72 -21.86
CA ASP A 542 -13.83 -10.15 -23.12
C ASP A 542 -15.10 -9.31 -22.89
N ARG A 543 -15.91 -9.66 -21.88
CA ARG A 543 -17.13 -8.95 -21.53
C ARG A 543 -17.52 -9.15 -20.07
N ILE A 544 -18.24 -8.18 -19.53
CA ILE A 544 -18.98 -8.29 -18.28
C ILE A 544 -20.39 -8.79 -18.61
N GLU A 545 -20.73 -9.98 -18.13
CA GLU A 545 -22.05 -10.60 -18.33
C GLU A 545 -23.00 -10.31 -17.16
N THR A 546 -22.46 -10.03 -15.98
CA THR A 546 -23.25 -9.62 -14.82
C THR A 546 -22.48 -8.57 -14.05
N TYR A 547 -23.10 -7.42 -13.78
CA TYR A 547 -22.57 -6.44 -12.83
C TYR A 547 -23.71 -5.78 -12.08
N ILE A 548 -23.71 -5.97 -10.76
CA ILE A 548 -24.75 -5.51 -9.84
C ILE A 548 -24.01 -4.67 -8.79
N PRO A 549 -24.01 -3.33 -8.91
CA PRO A 549 -23.22 -2.45 -8.04
C PRO A 549 -23.53 -2.58 -6.55
N ASP A 550 -24.77 -2.94 -6.22
CA ASP A 550 -25.31 -3.14 -4.87
C ASP A 550 -25.48 -4.62 -4.51
N GLY A 551 -24.90 -5.53 -5.30
CA GLY A 551 -25.05 -6.98 -5.12
C GLY A 551 -23.97 -7.60 -4.24
N GLY A 552 -23.99 -8.93 -4.17
CA GLY A 552 -23.00 -9.71 -3.42
C GLY A 552 -23.35 -9.84 -1.93
N PRO A 553 -22.65 -10.70 -1.18
CA PRO A 553 -22.97 -10.99 0.22
C PRO A 553 -22.94 -9.77 1.16
N PHE A 554 -22.21 -8.72 0.78
CA PHE A 554 -22.05 -7.49 1.55
C PHE A 554 -22.85 -6.31 0.99
N GLY A 555 -23.56 -6.48 -0.13
CA GLY A 555 -24.25 -5.39 -0.83
C GLY A 555 -23.31 -4.31 -1.40
N LEU A 556 -22.03 -4.64 -1.59
CA LEU A 556 -20.98 -3.72 -2.06
C LEU A 556 -20.62 -3.90 -3.54
N GLY A 557 -21.18 -4.92 -4.18
CA GLY A 557 -20.94 -5.21 -5.59
C GLY A 557 -20.76 -6.70 -5.87
N PHE A 558 -21.39 -7.18 -6.93
CA PHE A 558 -21.10 -8.48 -7.55
C PHE A 558 -20.84 -8.30 -9.04
N ILE A 559 -19.81 -8.96 -9.56
CA ILE A 559 -19.44 -8.88 -10.97
C ILE A 559 -19.02 -10.25 -11.51
N ARG A 560 -19.45 -10.56 -12.73
CA ARG A 560 -19.05 -11.73 -13.52
C ARG A 560 -18.56 -11.30 -14.89
N GLY A 561 -17.30 -11.61 -15.20
CA GLY A 561 -16.72 -11.47 -16.52
C GLY A 561 -16.57 -12.82 -17.24
N ILE A 562 -16.54 -12.77 -18.57
CA ILE A 562 -16.41 -13.92 -19.45
C ILE A 562 -15.20 -13.73 -20.35
N LYS A 563 -14.40 -14.79 -20.50
CA LYS A 563 -13.39 -14.92 -21.55
C LYS A 563 -13.69 -16.14 -22.41
N MET A 564 -13.73 -15.94 -23.72
CA MET A 564 -13.75 -17.04 -24.66
C MET A 564 -12.33 -17.57 -24.82
N VAL A 565 -12.18 -18.89 -24.72
CA VAL A 565 -10.87 -19.52 -24.90
C VAL A 565 -10.56 -19.56 -26.39
N ASP A 566 -9.45 -18.92 -26.77
CA ASP A 566 -8.90 -19.00 -28.11
C ASP A 566 -7.60 -19.82 -28.05
N PRO A 567 -7.55 -21.01 -28.69
CA PRO A 567 -6.36 -21.87 -28.72
C PRO A 567 -5.10 -21.19 -29.27
N ASP A 568 -5.25 -20.13 -30.07
CA ASP A 568 -4.14 -19.44 -30.72
C ASP A 568 -3.53 -18.32 -29.86
N GLU A 569 -4.06 -18.06 -28.66
CA GLU A 569 -3.51 -17.05 -27.74
C GLU A 569 -2.05 -17.33 -27.40
N TRP A 570 -1.25 -16.24 -27.39
CA TRP A 570 0.21 -16.29 -27.26
C TRP A 570 0.65 -17.09 -26.01
N PHE A 571 -0.11 -17.01 -24.92
CA PHE A 571 0.28 -17.65 -23.66
C PHE A 571 0.16 -19.17 -23.74
N PHE A 572 -0.65 -19.78 -24.61
CA PHE A 572 -0.65 -21.24 -24.76
C PHE A 572 0.63 -21.76 -25.43
N LYS A 573 1.29 -20.93 -26.25
CA LYS A 573 2.58 -21.23 -26.87
C LYS A 573 3.75 -20.94 -25.91
N ALA A 574 3.64 -19.84 -25.14
CA ALA A 574 4.68 -19.41 -24.22
C ALA A 574 4.69 -20.20 -22.90
N HIS A 575 3.52 -20.56 -22.36
CA HIS A 575 3.39 -21.20 -21.07
C HIS A 575 3.45 -22.72 -21.21
N PHE A 576 4.63 -23.26 -20.90
CA PHE A 576 5.03 -24.66 -21.04
C PHE A 576 4.87 -25.20 -22.48
N TYR A 577 5.89 -24.97 -23.32
CA TYR A 577 5.89 -25.29 -24.76
C TYR A 577 5.42 -26.71 -25.16
N GLN A 578 5.55 -27.72 -24.29
CA GLN A 578 5.10 -29.11 -24.53
C GLN A 578 3.90 -29.54 -23.67
N ASP A 579 3.27 -28.57 -23.00
CA ASP A 579 2.17 -28.77 -22.06
C ASP A 579 1.26 -27.52 -22.03
N PRO A 580 0.62 -27.17 -23.17
CA PRO A 580 -0.07 -25.90 -23.32
C PRO A 580 -1.21 -25.77 -22.30
N VAL A 581 -1.11 -24.74 -21.46
CA VAL A 581 -2.09 -24.44 -20.41
C VAL A 581 -2.06 -22.94 -20.14
N CYS A 582 -3.19 -22.34 -19.83
CA CYS A 582 -3.24 -20.93 -19.42
C CYS A 582 -2.47 -20.75 -18.10
N PRO A 583 -1.55 -19.77 -18.00
CA PRO A 583 -0.92 -19.43 -16.73
C PRO A 583 -1.95 -19.18 -15.63
N GLY A 584 -1.76 -19.82 -14.46
CA GLY A 584 -2.60 -19.56 -13.30
C GLY A 584 -2.56 -18.08 -12.89
N SER A 585 -1.43 -17.43 -13.08
CA SER A 585 -1.20 -16.00 -12.87
C SER A 585 -2.08 -15.10 -13.74
N LEU A 586 -2.26 -15.41 -15.02
CA LEU A 586 -3.22 -14.70 -15.88
C LEU A 586 -4.67 -14.94 -15.44
N GLY A 587 -5.00 -16.15 -15.00
CA GLY A 587 -6.30 -16.40 -14.39
C GLY A 587 -6.51 -15.59 -13.11
N ILE A 588 -5.46 -15.33 -12.33
CA ILE A 588 -5.52 -14.47 -11.15
C ILE A 588 -5.67 -12.98 -11.53
N GLU A 589 -4.95 -12.52 -12.56
CA GLU A 589 -5.09 -11.16 -13.10
C GLU A 589 -6.53 -10.84 -13.51
N SER A 590 -7.27 -11.84 -14.03
CA SER A 590 -8.65 -11.65 -14.45
C SER A 590 -9.57 -11.15 -13.32
N PHE A 591 -9.30 -11.51 -12.05
CA PHE A 591 -10.04 -11.00 -10.89
C PHE A 591 -9.79 -9.50 -10.67
N LEU A 592 -8.54 -9.06 -10.78
CA LEU A 592 -8.16 -7.64 -10.63
C LEU A 592 -8.71 -6.79 -11.79
N GLN A 593 -8.84 -7.36 -12.98
CA GLN A 593 -9.51 -6.69 -14.10
C GLN A 593 -11.00 -6.46 -13.82
N LEU A 594 -11.68 -7.37 -13.13
CA LEU A 594 -13.07 -7.12 -12.68
C LEU A 594 -13.14 -5.94 -11.69
N LEU A 595 -12.22 -5.87 -10.72
CA LEU A 595 -12.19 -4.72 -9.80
C LEU A 595 -11.86 -3.42 -10.51
N ARG A 596 -10.99 -3.46 -11.53
CA ARG A 596 -10.67 -2.28 -12.33
C ARG A 596 -11.92 -1.76 -13.03
N PHE A 597 -12.74 -2.65 -13.57
CA PHE A 597 -14.02 -2.29 -14.16
C PHE A 597 -14.95 -1.62 -13.13
N ILE A 598 -15.10 -2.21 -11.94
CA ILE A 598 -15.92 -1.60 -10.86
C ILE A 598 -15.38 -0.22 -10.49
N ALA A 599 -14.06 -0.07 -10.36
CA ALA A 599 -13.44 1.19 -9.98
C ALA A 599 -13.66 2.29 -11.03
N ILE A 600 -13.63 1.96 -12.32
CA ILE A 600 -13.96 2.89 -13.41
C ILE A 600 -15.42 3.35 -13.32
N ASP A 601 -16.36 2.42 -13.09
CA ASP A 601 -17.80 2.74 -12.95
C ASP A 601 -18.07 3.57 -11.68
N ARG A 602 -17.39 3.26 -10.57
CA ARG A 602 -17.60 3.89 -9.27
C ARG A 602 -16.98 5.28 -9.17
N TRP A 603 -15.75 5.45 -9.67
CA TRP A 603 -15.00 6.70 -9.56
C TRP A 603 -14.57 7.23 -10.93
N PRO A 604 -15.51 7.64 -11.80
CA PRO A 604 -15.19 8.05 -13.17
C PRO A 604 -14.14 9.18 -13.21
N ASP A 605 -14.33 10.23 -12.41
CA ASP A 605 -13.41 11.38 -12.36
C ASP A 605 -12.00 11.04 -11.86
N LEU A 606 -11.89 10.09 -10.92
CA LEU A 606 -10.59 9.67 -10.38
C LEU A 606 -9.92 8.67 -11.30
N SER A 607 -10.70 7.79 -11.94
CA SER A 607 -10.18 6.80 -12.87
C SER A 607 -9.48 7.45 -14.07
N GLU A 608 -9.87 8.66 -14.48
CA GLU A 608 -9.19 9.40 -15.53
C GLU A 608 -7.87 10.06 -15.08
N LYS A 609 -7.71 10.29 -13.76
CA LYS A 609 -6.61 11.10 -13.18
C LYS A 609 -5.62 10.30 -12.33
N CYS A 610 -5.94 9.04 -12.04
CA CYS A 610 -5.21 8.20 -11.12
C CYS A 610 -4.79 6.89 -11.79
N VAL A 611 -3.72 6.30 -11.28
CA VAL A 611 -3.23 4.98 -11.65
C VAL A 611 -3.90 3.91 -10.79
N PHE A 612 -4.26 2.79 -11.41
CA PHE A 612 -4.68 1.58 -10.71
C PHE A 612 -3.45 0.84 -10.18
N ALA A 613 -3.26 0.89 -8.87
CA ALA A 613 -2.20 0.20 -8.14
C ALA A 613 -2.73 -1.00 -7.36
N HIS A 614 -1.83 -1.90 -6.97
CA HIS A 614 -2.20 -3.08 -6.19
C HIS A 614 -2.53 -2.68 -4.75
N LEU A 615 -3.48 -3.38 -4.13
CA LEU A 615 -3.69 -3.27 -2.69
C LEU A 615 -2.50 -3.95 -1.99
N THR A 616 -1.69 -3.15 -1.28
CA THR A 616 -0.46 -3.61 -0.62
C THR A 616 -0.72 -3.95 0.85
N GLU A 617 0.22 -4.68 1.45
CA GLU A 617 0.27 -5.05 2.87
C GLU A 617 -0.91 -5.91 3.37
N LYS A 618 -1.66 -6.50 2.43
CA LYS A 618 -2.70 -7.50 2.69
C LYS A 618 -2.23 -8.87 2.23
N VAL A 619 -2.61 -9.90 2.99
CA VAL A 619 -2.42 -11.29 2.59
C VAL A 619 -3.52 -11.64 1.60
N HIS A 620 -3.18 -11.75 0.32
CA HIS A 620 -4.05 -12.43 -0.64
C HIS A 620 -3.71 -13.90 -0.70
N LYS A 621 -4.73 -14.71 -0.99
CA LYS A 621 -4.61 -16.17 -1.03
C LYS A 621 -5.30 -16.71 -2.26
N TRP A 622 -4.70 -17.71 -2.89
CA TRP A 622 -5.31 -18.39 -4.02
C TRP A 622 -5.19 -19.91 -3.91
N ILE A 623 -6.11 -20.60 -4.59
CA ILE A 623 -6.14 -22.04 -4.71
C ILE A 623 -6.46 -22.41 -6.16
N TYR A 624 -5.78 -23.42 -6.69
CA TYR A 624 -6.04 -24.02 -7.99
C TYR A 624 -6.44 -25.49 -7.83
N ARG A 625 -7.56 -25.89 -8.43
CA ARG A 625 -8.10 -27.27 -8.44
C ARG A 625 -8.52 -27.75 -9.83
N GLY A 626 -7.96 -27.13 -10.85
CA GLY A 626 -8.13 -27.48 -12.26
C GLY A 626 -7.26 -26.61 -13.15
N GLN A 627 -7.47 -26.68 -14.45
CA GLN A 627 -6.65 -25.99 -15.46
C GLN A 627 -7.49 -25.56 -16.65
N VAL A 628 -7.09 -24.46 -17.28
CA VAL A 628 -7.65 -23.99 -18.56
C VAL A 628 -6.69 -24.40 -19.66
N ILE A 629 -7.12 -25.31 -20.53
CA ILE A 629 -6.35 -25.86 -21.66
C ILE A 629 -6.96 -25.41 -22.99
N PRO A 630 -6.24 -25.52 -24.13
CA PRO A 630 -6.73 -25.07 -25.43
C PRO A 630 -8.07 -25.68 -25.86
N GLY A 631 -8.40 -26.89 -25.37
CA GLY A 631 -9.68 -27.55 -25.67
C GLY A 631 -10.90 -26.98 -24.92
N ASN A 632 -10.71 -26.12 -23.92
CA ASN A 632 -11.80 -25.46 -23.23
C ASN A 632 -12.46 -24.39 -24.10
N LYS A 633 -13.66 -23.95 -23.73
CA LYS A 633 -14.42 -22.97 -24.53
C LYS A 633 -14.67 -21.66 -23.82
N LYS A 634 -15.04 -21.71 -22.55
CA LYS A 634 -15.49 -20.53 -21.80
C LYS A 634 -14.88 -20.51 -20.40
N VAL A 635 -14.29 -19.36 -20.05
CA VAL A 635 -13.88 -19.03 -18.68
C VAL A 635 -14.85 -17.99 -18.14
N GLU A 636 -15.28 -18.18 -16.90
CA GLU A 636 -16.11 -17.24 -16.15
C GLU A 636 -15.39 -16.88 -14.86
N VAL A 637 -15.30 -15.60 -14.59
CA VAL A 637 -14.61 -15.05 -13.43
C VAL A 637 -15.63 -14.26 -12.65
N GLU A 638 -15.78 -14.58 -11.37
CA GLU A 638 -16.77 -13.99 -10.46
C GLU A 638 -16.06 -13.34 -9.29
N ALA A 639 -16.45 -12.12 -8.94
CA ALA A 639 -15.94 -11.41 -7.77
C ALA A 639 -17.11 -10.81 -6.97
N SER A 640 -17.06 -10.98 -5.65
CA SER A 640 -17.93 -10.32 -4.68
C SER A 640 -17.10 -9.32 -3.89
N VAL A 641 -17.50 -8.05 -3.91
CA VAL A 641 -16.79 -6.98 -3.21
C VAL A 641 -16.98 -7.17 -1.70
N THR A 642 -15.86 -7.22 -0.97
CA THR A 642 -15.82 -7.41 0.48
C THR A 642 -15.47 -6.11 1.22
N GLY A 643 -14.90 -5.12 0.52
CA GLY A 643 -14.60 -3.82 1.09
C GLY A 643 -14.47 -2.74 0.03
N ILE A 644 -14.97 -1.55 0.34
CA ILE A 644 -14.75 -0.33 -0.43
C ILE A 644 -14.32 0.76 0.53
N GLN A 645 -13.29 1.50 0.16
CA GLN A 645 -12.87 2.71 0.82
C GLN A 645 -12.89 3.83 -0.21
N ASP A 646 -13.60 4.93 0.05
CA ASP A 646 -13.63 6.08 -0.86
C ASP A 646 -12.51 7.09 -0.56
N GLN A 647 -12.03 7.14 0.69
CA GLN A 647 -11.01 8.07 1.19
C GLN A 647 -10.19 7.43 2.33
N PRO A 648 -8.92 7.84 2.55
CA PRO A 648 -8.20 8.88 1.81
C PRO A 648 -7.64 8.41 0.47
N VAL A 649 -7.44 7.10 0.29
CA VAL A 649 -7.09 6.47 -0.99
C VAL A 649 -8.26 5.58 -1.40
N PRO A 650 -8.92 5.85 -2.54
CA PRO A 650 -9.98 4.99 -3.03
C PRO A 650 -9.45 3.57 -3.26
N SER A 651 -10.11 2.56 -2.70
CA SER A 651 -9.70 1.16 -2.86
C SER A 651 -10.90 0.19 -2.83
N ILE A 652 -10.74 -0.95 -3.51
CA ILE A 652 -11.72 -2.02 -3.59
C ILE A 652 -11.03 -3.33 -3.25
N GLN A 653 -11.66 -4.12 -2.39
CA GLN A 653 -11.25 -5.47 -2.04
C GLN A 653 -12.38 -6.46 -2.35
N ALA A 654 -12.03 -7.67 -2.77
CA ALA A 654 -12.99 -8.71 -3.08
C ALA A 654 -12.45 -10.13 -2.84
N ASP A 655 -13.39 -11.07 -2.85
CA ASP A 655 -13.17 -12.51 -2.96
C ASP A 655 -13.84 -13.02 -4.24
N GLY A 656 -13.35 -14.12 -4.79
CA GLY A 656 -13.80 -14.55 -6.11
C GLY A 656 -13.48 -15.99 -6.47
N PHE A 657 -14.18 -16.45 -7.51
CA PHE A 657 -14.01 -17.77 -8.10
C PHE A 657 -13.88 -17.69 -9.62
N LEU A 658 -13.11 -18.63 -10.19
CA LEU A 658 -13.02 -18.81 -11.64
C LEU A 658 -13.48 -20.22 -11.98
N LYS A 659 -14.37 -20.32 -12.97
CA LYS A 659 -14.80 -21.60 -13.54
C LYS A 659 -14.50 -21.68 -15.03
N VAL A 660 -14.18 -22.87 -15.49
CA VAL A 660 -13.97 -23.19 -16.90
C VAL A 660 -14.99 -24.23 -17.34
N ASP A 661 -15.72 -23.96 -18.41
CA ASP A 661 -16.80 -24.81 -18.93
C ASP A 661 -17.77 -25.31 -17.83
N GLY A 662 -18.07 -24.43 -16.87
CA GLY A 662 -18.98 -24.70 -15.73
C GLY A 662 -18.32 -25.31 -14.48
N LEU A 663 -17.05 -25.72 -14.54
CA LEU A 663 -16.34 -26.30 -13.39
C LEU A 663 -15.54 -25.22 -12.64
N TYR A 664 -15.83 -24.99 -11.36
CA TYR A 664 -15.05 -24.08 -10.51
C TYR A 664 -13.67 -24.64 -10.21
N ILE A 665 -12.64 -23.93 -10.67
CA ILE A 665 -11.26 -24.40 -10.59
C ILE A 665 -10.38 -23.48 -9.76
N TYR A 666 -10.59 -22.15 -9.76
CA TYR A 666 -9.78 -21.23 -8.95
C TYR A 666 -10.62 -20.53 -7.89
N LYS A 667 -9.98 -20.24 -6.77
CA LYS A 667 -10.48 -19.32 -5.72
C LYS A 667 -9.39 -18.29 -5.44
N MET A 668 -9.78 -17.03 -5.31
CA MET A 668 -8.92 -15.96 -4.84
C MET A 668 -9.61 -15.23 -3.68
N GLU A 669 -8.87 -14.97 -2.62
CA GLU A 669 -9.34 -14.32 -1.40
C GLU A 669 -8.49 -13.07 -1.13
N ASN A 670 -9.12 -12.00 -0.66
CA ASN A 670 -8.52 -10.74 -0.25
C ASN A 670 -7.66 -10.05 -1.33
N PHE A 671 -8.10 -10.11 -2.58
CA PHE A 671 -7.46 -9.35 -3.65
C PHE A 671 -8.08 -7.95 -3.74
N GLY A 672 -7.28 -6.97 -4.17
CA GLY A 672 -7.76 -5.61 -4.23
C GLY A 672 -6.89 -4.70 -5.07
N LEU A 673 -7.43 -3.54 -5.37
CA LEU A 673 -6.73 -2.44 -6.01
C LEU A 673 -7.00 -1.13 -5.29
N ARG A 674 -6.13 -0.14 -5.54
CA ARG A 674 -6.26 1.23 -5.05
C ARG A 674 -5.99 2.22 -6.18
N LEU A 675 -6.57 3.41 -6.09
CA LEU A 675 -6.34 4.50 -7.05
C LEU A 675 -5.36 5.48 -6.43
N ILE A 676 -4.20 5.65 -7.05
CA ILE A 676 -3.17 6.59 -6.60
C ILE A 676 -2.94 7.68 -7.64
N HIS A 677 -2.68 8.91 -7.20
CA HIS A 677 -2.30 9.97 -8.13
C HIS A 677 -0.95 9.66 -8.77
N THR A 678 -0.86 9.92 -10.08
CA THR A 678 0.33 9.67 -10.88
C THR A 678 1.49 10.51 -10.35
N PRO A 679 2.65 9.92 -10.00
CA PRO A 679 3.84 10.69 -9.63
C PRO A 679 4.52 11.39 -10.83
N PHE A 680 3.99 11.25 -12.05
CA PHE A 680 4.64 11.62 -13.32
C PHE A 680 3.96 12.76 -14.10
N ALA A 681 2.99 13.48 -13.52
CA ALA A 681 2.24 14.50 -14.27
C ALA A 681 2.98 15.83 -14.53
N ASP A 682 4.20 16.03 -13.99
CA ASP A 682 4.98 17.25 -14.17
C ASP A 682 6.47 16.96 -14.47
N PHE A 683 6.76 16.41 -15.65
CA PHE A 683 8.10 16.49 -16.27
C PHE A 683 8.06 17.15 -17.64
#